data_AF-A0A842R5V6-F1
#
_entry.id   AF-A0A842R5V6-F1
#
_cell.length_a   1.000
_cell.length_b   1.000
_cell.length_c   1.000
_cell.angle_alpha   90.00
_cell.angle_beta   90.00
_cell.angle_gamma   90.00
#
_symmetry.space_group_name_H-M   'P 1'
#
loop_
_entity.id
_entity.type
_entity.pdbx_description
1 polymer ?
#
loop_
_entity_poly.entity_id
_entity_poly.type
_entity_poly.pdbx_seq_one_letter_code
_entity_poly.pdbx_strand_id
1 'polypeptide(L)'
;MKHQNKVDTNDLNNEKENQDNNNSEKKDRRAKKEESFFYRTGIFITKHYKQILLVWLVLLAGSIYPALQLRKVLSYNEMEFLPKNLEYNAGEEIREELFPSNATGNTIIVIESDNPISSSENMLYIKTLTERIKQEYNESIAQIQSVLSILQGYNNSYWQMIGEVDNNLEEKVPNEIAQLNQFMYSSKNELEQLWSTIANSYSLTWFNFSRTYYYGLFDTDLFENGPSSTSYNTIFTDTNFTTDWAIPANYVDLVYATIIENFSNPAIVGDPIMHDLSLTVTNHSLSQALTQEQNMTMETYTQEVYPLLTTYYQNWSQIFYQNITNEGMTIINGTNYYDNLYSNTSLMEAYTSQEAVLNQLQGINQTTYSSFNRTSYILNETMGLLDFSKLINEASSQLQIPASQIRAEITPFFPTFLAEIYALGPNPETNTINNLANSFTEQVITELIELQPPPDSIKDIPSFFSCWVLSEDKKTSLILVNYNGYNKTDEEIEEMVQEVDIGIGELAHELKKEMNLTETRIYHTGDQFVFDTWINQAKEDASLIDLVTVLLVVVILLIIFCSLVAPFIPLVAIGSSIALSMAFLWFISFGMDIHFMATLLLTVTSLGAGVDYCIFIFSRYAEERKKGCNKDDALVTAVSFAGESVFHSGLTVMVGFGAMIIPNFPLLRILGIAMCIGISISMLSAILVVPSIILLLGDKIWWPKVLQIILRPQKWFRKDKEEKDDEEKTRTTEDLPDGAPHFRKKEKREEYGEENQQSVMIKIANFITEHGLLITLLTLVIVAPFLYFAATMETSTDVMGMLPKDFEGTKGRDVLSEAMSVGDPTPLKLIFHDINRSALDYDVKIQTEALCQELLRLDHVCTIKTTIRPMGIPMFNTTGGPFEDYTHSFVGKNNRTFILELYLDASPFAKATEEFIQALPENVEEIMERRSLTFLATGEVYYTGLAQTLYETKNVTDNAYPVVIPVVIVGVYLVLFFLFGSYFTPIRLIITIAMSIAFTLGLLQLVFSIGFGVPIFWLLPLMLFSILMGLGLDYDIFLVTRIKEYYDKGLSNKQAIAHALDHTATIITSCGIVMAAAYSSLMISKLWHLREVGFAFTVAIILDATIIRIVIVPAIMVLMEKLNWIGPKWLMKKRHQKLQEKDKKKE
;
A
#
# COMPACT_ATOMS: atom_id res chain seq x y z
N MET A 1 -7.75 -118.35 -6.35
CA MET A 1 -7.24 -117.13 -7.00
C MET A 1 -8.16 -115.94 -6.67
N LYS A 2 -8.07 -115.41 -5.45
CA LYS A 2 -8.78 -114.20 -4.98
C LYS A 2 -7.77 -113.34 -4.22
N HIS A 3 -6.85 -112.71 -4.94
CA HIS A 3 -5.98 -111.64 -4.43
C HIS A 3 -5.31 -110.96 -5.62
N GLN A 4 -6.01 -110.02 -6.24
CA GLN A 4 -5.49 -108.94 -7.10
C GLN A 4 -6.74 -108.27 -7.73
N ASN A 5 -7.10 -107.09 -7.21
CA ASN A 5 -7.99 -106.05 -7.77
C ASN A 5 -8.65 -105.24 -6.65
N LYS A 6 -7.82 -104.69 -5.75
CA LYS A 6 -8.30 -103.75 -4.72
C LYS A 6 -7.31 -102.61 -4.47
N VAL A 7 -6.64 -102.14 -5.52
CA VAL A 7 -5.68 -101.02 -5.44
C VAL A 7 -6.03 -99.84 -6.36
N ASP A 8 -6.73 -100.02 -7.49
CA ASP A 8 -6.86 -98.91 -8.46
C ASP A 8 -8.15 -98.05 -8.38
N THR A 9 -8.86 -98.00 -7.24
CA THR A 9 -10.11 -97.20 -7.14
C THR A 9 -10.05 -96.03 -6.17
N ASN A 10 -9.10 -95.99 -5.25
CA ASN A 10 -8.94 -94.85 -4.35
C ASN A 10 -8.02 -93.75 -4.93
N ASP A 11 -7.03 -94.10 -5.75
CA ASP A 11 -6.17 -93.10 -6.39
C ASP A 11 -6.88 -92.36 -7.54
N LEU A 12 -7.76 -93.05 -8.28
CA LEU A 12 -8.56 -92.44 -9.36
C LEU A 12 -9.68 -91.51 -8.85
N ASN A 13 -10.19 -91.72 -7.64
CA ASN A 13 -11.17 -90.82 -7.02
C ASN A 13 -10.50 -89.63 -6.34
N ASN A 14 -9.35 -89.82 -5.67
CA ASN A 14 -8.58 -88.70 -5.12
C ASN A 14 -7.93 -87.82 -6.20
N GLU A 15 -7.56 -88.37 -7.36
CA GLU A 15 -7.09 -87.58 -8.50
C GLU A 15 -8.21 -86.84 -9.22
N LYS A 16 -9.43 -87.41 -9.32
CA LYS A 16 -10.60 -86.72 -9.88
C LYS A 16 -11.14 -85.65 -8.95
N GLU A 17 -11.19 -85.88 -7.64
CA GLU A 17 -11.65 -84.88 -6.66
C GLU A 17 -10.63 -83.74 -6.49
N ASN A 18 -9.32 -84.02 -6.60
CA ASN A 18 -8.29 -82.99 -6.69
C ASN A 18 -8.22 -82.28 -8.05
N GLN A 19 -8.58 -82.95 -9.16
CA GLN A 19 -8.70 -82.30 -10.47
C GLN A 19 -9.97 -81.46 -10.59
N ASP A 20 -11.09 -81.86 -9.97
CA ASP A 20 -12.34 -81.10 -9.97
C ASP A 20 -12.31 -79.95 -8.98
N ASN A 21 -11.64 -80.07 -7.82
CA ASN A 21 -11.35 -78.92 -6.95
C ASN A 21 -10.31 -77.97 -7.57
N ASN A 22 -9.26 -78.49 -8.23
CA ASN A 22 -8.35 -77.62 -8.98
C ASN A 22 -8.99 -77.01 -10.22
N ASN A 23 -9.97 -77.66 -10.85
CA ASN A 23 -10.68 -77.12 -12.01
C ASN A 23 -11.84 -76.20 -11.61
N SER A 24 -12.44 -76.34 -10.42
CA SER A 24 -13.39 -75.37 -9.85
C SER A 24 -12.65 -74.15 -9.32
N GLU A 25 -11.52 -74.31 -8.62
CA GLU A 25 -10.62 -73.20 -8.27
C GLU A 25 -9.99 -72.57 -9.51
N LYS A 26 -9.56 -73.32 -10.53
CA LYS A 26 -9.09 -72.76 -11.81
C LYS A 26 -10.22 -72.18 -12.65
N LYS A 27 -11.49 -72.62 -12.51
CA LYS A 27 -12.67 -72.01 -13.16
C LYS A 27 -13.08 -70.72 -12.46
N ASP A 28 -13.06 -70.66 -11.13
CA ASP A 28 -13.27 -69.43 -10.36
C ASP A 28 -12.13 -68.44 -10.62
N ARG A 29 -10.88 -68.91 -10.69
CA ARG A 29 -9.71 -68.11 -11.10
C ARG A 29 -9.72 -67.74 -12.60
N ARG A 30 -10.47 -68.45 -13.47
CA ARG A 30 -10.65 -68.11 -14.90
C ARG A 30 -11.87 -67.21 -15.17
N ALA A 31 -12.94 -67.29 -14.37
CA ALA A 31 -14.06 -66.35 -14.41
C ALA A 31 -13.67 -64.96 -13.87
N LYS A 32 -12.70 -64.95 -12.96
CA LYS A 32 -11.97 -63.77 -12.48
C LYS A 32 -11.07 -63.10 -13.54
N LYS A 33 -10.81 -63.71 -14.70
CA LYS A 33 -9.79 -63.22 -15.65
C LYS A 33 -10.13 -61.90 -16.40
N GLU A 34 -11.33 -61.34 -16.23
CA GLU A 34 -11.74 -60.00 -16.70
C GLU A 34 -11.63 -58.90 -15.62
N GLU A 35 -10.67 -59.08 -14.71
CA GLU A 35 -10.53 -58.25 -13.50
C GLU A 35 -10.22 -56.77 -13.76
N SER A 36 -10.97 -55.93 -13.04
CA SER A 36 -10.71 -54.49 -12.84
C SER A 36 -9.24 -54.27 -12.49
N PHE A 37 -8.65 -53.18 -13.01
CA PHE A 37 -7.26 -52.75 -12.74
C PHE A 37 -6.94 -52.83 -11.24
N PHE A 38 -7.84 -52.37 -10.39
CA PHE A 38 -7.68 -52.32 -8.93
C PHE A 38 -7.64 -53.70 -8.27
N TYR A 39 -8.31 -54.70 -8.83
CA TYR A 39 -8.20 -56.06 -8.31
C TYR A 39 -6.81 -56.65 -8.56
N ARG A 40 -6.25 -56.40 -9.75
CA ARG A 40 -4.86 -56.81 -10.06
C ARG A 40 -3.87 -56.10 -9.15
N THR A 41 -4.10 -54.81 -8.87
CA THR A 41 -3.32 -54.05 -7.89
C THR A 41 -3.39 -54.66 -6.50
N GLY A 42 -4.58 -55.06 -6.04
CA GLY A 42 -4.75 -55.77 -4.76
C GLY A 42 -3.93 -57.06 -4.67
N ILE A 43 -3.94 -57.90 -5.70
CA ILE A 43 -3.11 -59.12 -5.77
C ILE A 43 -1.62 -58.78 -5.80
N PHE A 44 -1.24 -57.76 -6.56
CA PHE A 44 0.15 -57.33 -6.64
C PHE A 44 0.67 -56.92 -5.27
N ILE A 45 -0.12 -56.14 -4.51
CA ILE A 45 0.22 -55.72 -3.16
C ILE A 45 0.37 -56.93 -2.23
N THR A 46 -0.58 -57.87 -2.21
CA THR A 46 -0.47 -59.04 -1.30
C THR A 46 0.78 -59.87 -1.54
N LYS A 47 1.23 -59.96 -2.80
CA LYS A 47 2.46 -60.68 -3.15
C LYS A 47 3.75 -59.90 -2.87
N HIS A 48 3.72 -58.56 -3.02
CA HIS A 48 4.92 -57.72 -3.06
C HIS A 48 4.97 -56.61 -1.98
N TYR A 49 4.12 -56.63 -0.95
CA TYR A 49 4.01 -55.56 0.06
C TYR A 49 5.34 -55.14 0.71
N LYS A 50 6.24 -56.09 1.01
CA LYS A 50 7.58 -55.77 1.55
C LYS A 50 8.45 -54.99 0.58
N GLN A 51 8.37 -55.32 -0.71
CA GLN A 51 9.13 -54.63 -1.76
C GLN A 51 8.56 -53.24 -2.01
N ILE A 52 7.23 -53.09 -2.00
CA ILE A 52 6.55 -51.80 -2.09
C ILE A 52 7.01 -50.88 -0.94
N LEU A 53 7.01 -51.38 0.30
CA LEU A 53 7.49 -50.61 1.45
C LEU A 53 8.99 -50.28 1.37
N LEU A 54 9.82 -51.20 0.88
CA LEU A 54 11.24 -50.94 0.69
C LEU A 54 11.48 -49.85 -0.36
N VAL A 55 10.80 -49.91 -1.51
CA VAL A 55 10.87 -48.86 -2.54
C VAL A 55 10.39 -47.52 -1.99
N TRP A 56 9.28 -47.50 -1.25
CA TRP A 56 8.77 -46.28 -0.64
C TRP A 56 9.72 -45.69 0.40
N LEU A 57 10.36 -46.53 1.22
CA LEU A 57 11.37 -46.09 2.19
C LEU A 57 12.62 -45.52 1.50
N VAL A 58 13.03 -46.06 0.36
CA VAL A 58 14.14 -45.51 -0.43
C VAL A 58 13.76 -44.15 -1.00
N LEU A 59 12.57 -44.01 -1.56
CA LEU A 59 12.05 -42.72 -2.03
C LEU A 59 11.99 -41.70 -0.90
N LEU A 60 11.45 -42.10 0.26
CA LEU A 60 11.40 -41.26 1.45
C LEU A 60 12.80 -40.84 1.90
N ALA A 61 13.75 -41.78 2.03
CA ALA A 61 15.12 -41.46 2.42
C ALA A 61 15.79 -40.46 1.47
N GLY A 62 15.57 -40.62 0.16
CA GLY A 62 16.03 -39.65 -0.86
C GLY A 62 15.34 -38.29 -0.79
N SER A 63 14.09 -38.24 -0.31
CA SER A 63 13.28 -37.01 -0.21
C SER A 63 13.61 -36.14 1.01
N ILE A 64 14.16 -36.71 2.09
CA ILE A 64 14.37 -35.97 3.36
C ILE A 64 15.27 -34.75 3.16
N TYR A 65 16.39 -34.90 2.44
CA TYR A 65 17.31 -33.77 2.23
C TYR A 65 16.67 -32.64 1.42
N PRO A 66 16.12 -32.88 0.21
CA PRO A 66 15.39 -31.85 -0.54
C PRO A 66 14.24 -31.21 0.25
N ALA A 67 13.44 -32.02 0.97
CA ALA A 67 12.30 -31.52 1.75
C ALA A 67 12.74 -30.54 2.85
N LEU A 68 13.87 -30.79 3.51
CA LEU A 68 14.42 -29.89 4.53
C LEU A 68 15.01 -28.61 3.93
N GLN A 69 15.55 -28.68 2.70
CA GLN A 69 16.07 -27.49 2.02
C GLN A 69 14.97 -26.57 1.51
N LEU A 70 13.75 -27.08 1.25
CA LEU A 70 12.62 -26.28 0.80
C LEU A 70 12.37 -25.08 1.71
N ARG A 71 12.50 -25.23 3.03
CA ARG A 71 12.25 -24.16 4.02
C ARG A 71 13.12 -22.92 3.80
N LYS A 72 14.29 -23.06 3.17
CA LYS A 72 15.21 -21.95 2.88
C LYS A 72 14.88 -21.19 1.60
N VAL A 73 14.07 -21.77 0.71
CA VAL A 73 13.71 -21.20 -0.59
C VAL A 73 12.22 -20.80 -0.59
N LEU A 74 11.61 -20.71 0.60
CA LEU A 74 10.22 -20.24 0.72
C LEU A 74 10.22 -18.72 0.69
N SER A 75 9.50 -18.16 -0.27
CA SER A 75 9.15 -16.76 -0.25
C SER A 75 7.89 -16.55 0.59
N TYR A 76 7.92 -15.47 1.37
CA TYR A 76 6.78 -14.97 2.13
C TYR A 76 6.18 -13.74 1.47
N ASN A 77 6.89 -13.10 0.54
CA ASN A 77 6.43 -11.88 -0.10
C ASN A 77 5.36 -12.18 -1.16
N GLU A 78 4.14 -11.69 -0.96
CA GLU A 78 3.07 -11.88 -1.94
C GLU A 78 3.30 -11.09 -3.23
N MET A 79 4.01 -9.96 -3.16
CA MET A 79 4.26 -9.07 -4.30
C MET A 79 5.19 -9.71 -5.34
N GLU A 80 6.10 -10.60 -4.93
CA GLU A 80 6.94 -11.39 -5.84
C GLU A 80 6.12 -12.32 -6.76
N PHE A 81 4.89 -12.67 -6.35
CA PHE A 81 4.03 -13.57 -7.11
C PHE A 81 3.06 -12.84 -8.04
N LEU A 82 3.28 -11.54 -8.28
CA LEU A 82 2.57 -10.78 -9.29
C LEU A 82 3.10 -11.10 -10.71
N PRO A 83 2.23 -11.06 -11.74
CA PRO A 83 2.67 -11.28 -13.11
C PRO A 83 3.72 -10.27 -13.56
N LYS A 84 4.84 -10.74 -14.12
CA LYS A 84 5.96 -9.88 -14.54
C LYS A 84 5.60 -8.85 -15.63
N ASN A 85 4.53 -9.09 -16.38
CA ASN A 85 4.10 -8.24 -17.49
C ASN A 85 3.15 -7.11 -17.07
N LEU A 86 3.09 -6.81 -15.77
CA LEU A 86 2.28 -5.73 -15.22
C LEU A 86 3.01 -4.38 -15.35
N GLU A 87 2.22 -3.31 -15.41
CA GLU A 87 2.73 -1.95 -15.60
C GLU A 87 3.53 -1.48 -14.38
N TYR A 88 3.09 -1.82 -13.16
CA TYR A 88 3.86 -1.66 -11.93
C TYR A 88 5.28 -2.24 -12.05
N ASN A 89 5.39 -3.51 -12.47
CA ASN A 89 6.67 -4.21 -12.55
C ASN A 89 7.62 -3.58 -13.59
N ALA A 90 7.07 -3.15 -14.73
CA ALA A 90 7.85 -2.42 -15.74
C ALA A 90 8.32 -1.05 -15.21
N GLY A 91 7.47 -0.33 -14.50
CA GLY A 91 7.82 0.93 -13.86
C GLY A 91 8.91 0.78 -12.79
N GLU A 92 8.80 -0.21 -11.91
CA GLU A 92 9.81 -0.49 -10.90
C GLU A 92 11.15 -0.93 -11.49
N GLU A 93 11.16 -1.76 -12.53
CA GLU A 93 12.40 -2.16 -13.22
C GLU A 93 13.13 -0.94 -13.80
N ILE A 94 12.39 -0.02 -14.44
CA ILE A 94 12.94 1.25 -14.96
C ILE A 94 13.46 2.13 -13.81
N ARG A 95 12.73 2.17 -12.68
CA ARG A 95 13.13 2.95 -11.50
C ARG A 95 14.45 2.42 -10.93
N GLU A 96 14.57 1.12 -10.76
CA GLU A 96 15.75 0.44 -10.23
C GLU A 96 16.98 0.58 -11.14
N GLU A 97 16.79 0.54 -12.46
CA GLU A 97 17.88 0.70 -13.42
C GLU A 97 18.42 2.15 -13.42
N LEU A 98 17.51 3.12 -13.55
CA LEU A 98 17.87 4.50 -13.88
C LEU A 98 18.10 5.40 -12.68
N PHE A 99 17.49 5.13 -11.53
CA PHE A 99 17.64 5.98 -10.35
C PHE A 99 18.64 5.31 -9.40
N PRO A 100 19.54 6.08 -8.75
CA PRO A 100 20.35 5.52 -7.67
C PRO A 100 19.41 4.95 -6.60
N SER A 101 19.74 3.77 -6.09
CA SER A 101 19.03 3.08 -5.01
C SER A 101 19.22 3.84 -3.69
N ASN A 102 18.59 5.01 -3.58
CA ASN A 102 18.19 5.54 -2.28
C ASN A 102 17.13 4.54 -1.80
N ALA A 103 17.47 3.75 -0.78
CA ALA A 103 16.89 2.43 -0.57
C ALA A 103 15.36 2.42 -0.56
N THR A 104 14.82 1.34 -1.12
CA THR A 104 13.46 0.89 -0.93
C THR A 104 13.27 0.54 0.55
N GLY A 105 12.31 1.20 1.19
CA GLY A 105 12.01 1.02 2.61
C GLY A 105 12.47 2.20 3.45
N ASN A 106 11.51 2.75 4.19
CA ASN A 106 11.76 3.75 5.22
C ASN A 106 11.28 3.21 6.56
N THR A 107 12.04 3.53 7.60
CA THR A 107 11.58 3.34 8.97
C THR A 107 11.01 4.62 9.48
N ILE A 108 9.82 4.52 10.04
CA ILE A 108 9.10 5.64 10.59
C ILE A 108 9.01 5.43 12.10
N ILE A 109 9.70 6.28 12.86
CA ILE A 109 9.49 6.37 14.30
C ILE A 109 8.49 7.49 14.54
N VAL A 110 7.31 7.13 15.02
CA VAL A 110 6.27 8.06 15.42
C VAL A 110 6.44 8.38 16.90
N ILE A 111 6.60 9.66 17.19
CA ILE A 111 6.73 10.20 18.55
C ILE A 111 5.47 11.01 18.81
N GLU A 112 4.65 10.55 19.75
CA GLU A 112 3.44 11.23 20.17
C GLU A 112 3.63 11.69 21.62
N SER A 113 3.37 12.96 21.92
CA SER A 113 3.56 13.51 23.26
C SER A 113 2.36 14.34 23.70
N ASP A 114 2.01 14.26 24.98
CA ASP A 114 0.95 15.11 25.54
C ASP A 114 1.38 16.60 25.55
N ASN A 115 2.71 16.84 25.60
CA ASN A 115 3.35 18.15 25.47
C ASN A 115 3.76 18.44 24.01
N PRO A 116 3.85 19.72 23.59
CA PRO A 116 4.35 20.05 22.27
C PRO A 116 5.74 19.44 22.01
N ILE A 117 5.96 18.92 20.79
CA ILE A 117 7.25 18.34 20.38
C ILE A 117 8.42 19.33 20.53
N SER A 118 8.13 20.64 20.45
CA SER A 118 9.11 21.71 20.70
C SER A 118 9.63 21.79 22.15
N SER A 119 9.16 20.94 23.07
CA SER A 119 9.66 20.89 24.45
C SER A 119 11.15 20.48 24.47
N SER A 120 11.90 20.98 25.45
CA SER A 120 13.34 20.69 25.56
C SER A 120 13.63 19.20 25.72
N GLU A 121 12.74 18.45 26.38
CA GLU A 121 12.88 17.00 26.60
C GLU A 121 12.65 16.20 25.32
N ASN A 122 11.58 16.50 24.57
CA ASN A 122 11.28 15.83 23.30
C ASN A 122 12.35 16.16 22.22
N MET A 123 12.82 17.42 22.18
CA MET A 123 13.90 17.82 21.28
C MET A 123 15.24 17.17 21.63
N LEU A 124 15.56 17.02 22.92
CA LEU A 124 16.75 16.30 23.36
C LEU A 124 16.64 14.82 22.99
N TYR A 125 15.47 14.21 23.18
CA TYR A 125 15.21 12.82 22.79
C TYR A 125 15.42 12.61 21.28
N ILE A 126 14.77 13.42 20.43
CA ILE A 126 14.90 13.33 18.97
C ILE A 126 16.37 13.49 18.54
N LYS A 127 17.08 14.45 19.15
CA LYS A 127 18.49 14.70 18.86
C LYS A 127 19.35 13.49 19.25
N THR A 128 19.25 13.02 20.49
CA THR A 128 20.05 11.90 20.99
C THR A 128 19.74 10.62 20.23
N LEU A 129 18.47 10.36 19.90
CA LEU A 129 18.09 9.21 19.08
C LEU A 129 18.71 9.28 17.69
N THR A 130 18.56 10.42 17.00
CA THR A 130 19.14 10.62 15.66
C THR A 130 20.67 10.46 15.68
N GLU A 131 21.34 10.96 16.72
CA GLU A 131 22.79 10.82 16.89
C GLU A 131 23.22 9.37 17.16
N ARG A 132 22.51 8.63 18.02
CA ARG A 132 22.80 7.21 18.27
C ARG A 132 22.56 6.35 17.04
N ILE A 133 21.45 6.56 16.33
CA ILE A 133 21.17 5.87 15.06
C ILE A 133 22.31 6.10 14.06
N LYS A 134 22.78 7.34 13.90
CA LYS A 134 23.94 7.65 13.04
C LYS A 134 25.25 7.02 13.52
N GLN A 135 25.45 6.89 14.83
CA GLN A 135 26.68 6.30 15.38
C GLN A 135 26.72 4.78 15.19
N GLU A 136 25.61 4.10 15.42
CA GLU A 136 25.53 2.63 15.36
C GLU A 136 25.37 2.12 13.92
N TYR A 137 24.65 2.84 13.06
CA TYR A 137 24.24 2.36 11.73
C TYR A 137 24.70 3.26 10.56
N ASN A 138 25.79 4.01 10.72
CA ASN A 138 26.26 5.01 9.74
C ASN A 138 26.43 4.45 8.32
N GLU A 139 26.91 3.21 8.17
CA GLU A 139 27.14 2.61 6.85
C GLU A 139 25.85 2.13 6.18
N SER A 140 24.81 1.85 6.97
CA SER A 140 23.55 1.27 6.52
C SER A 140 22.45 2.30 6.28
N ILE A 141 22.66 3.55 6.67
CA ILE A 141 21.67 4.63 6.58
C ILE A 141 22.10 5.65 5.53
N ALA A 142 21.22 5.92 4.57
CA ALA A 142 21.46 6.94 3.55
C ALA A 142 21.06 8.32 4.08
N GLN A 143 19.91 8.42 4.74
CA GLN A 143 19.37 9.68 5.19
C GLN A 143 18.50 9.50 6.44
N ILE A 144 18.56 10.46 7.35
CA ILE A 144 17.60 10.59 8.45
C ILE A 144 16.93 11.95 8.34
N GLN A 145 15.61 11.93 8.19
CA GLN A 145 14.78 13.12 8.18
C GLN A 145 13.97 13.19 9.48
N SER A 146 14.17 14.25 10.24
CA SER A 146 13.47 14.56 11.48
C SER A 146 13.13 16.05 11.53
N VAL A 147 12.34 16.47 12.51
CA VAL A 147 12.04 17.90 12.69
C VAL A 147 13.32 18.72 12.89
N LEU A 148 14.34 18.13 13.52
CA LEU A 148 15.65 18.75 13.69
C LEU A 148 16.41 18.89 12.36
N SER A 149 16.36 17.87 11.49
CA SER A 149 17.04 17.95 10.20
C SER A 149 16.39 18.97 9.27
N ILE A 150 15.07 19.15 9.34
CA ILE A 150 14.35 20.19 8.58
C ILE A 150 14.75 21.57 9.08
N LEU A 151 14.78 21.78 10.40
CA LEU A 151 15.24 23.03 10.99
C LEU A 151 16.67 23.36 10.57
N GLN A 152 17.58 22.39 10.65
CA GLN A 152 18.97 22.54 10.21
C GLN A 152 19.09 22.80 8.72
N GLY A 153 18.35 22.05 7.89
CA GLY A 153 18.33 22.21 6.44
C GLY A 153 17.87 23.61 6.05
N TYR A 154 16.76 24.07 6.62
CA TYR A 154 16.28 25.43 6.40
C TYR A 154 17.30 26.48 6.82
N ASN A 155 17.90 26.33 8.02
CA ASN A 155 18.90 27.28 8.50
C ASN A 155 20.13 27.31 7.59
N ASN A 156 20.62 26.15 7.14
CA ASN A 156 21.74 26.08 6.19
C ASN A 156 21.38 26.72 4.84
N SER A 157 20.17 26.46 4.32
CA SER A 157 19.68 27.08 3.08
C SER A 157 19.57 28.60 3.22
N TYR A 158 19.09 29.08 4.37
CA TYR A 158 19.00 30.50 4.68
C TYR A 158 20.39 31.16 4.62
N TRP A 159 21.40 30.58 5.29
CA TRP A 159 22.76 31.14 5.30
C TRP A 159 23.46 31.02 3.95
N GLN A 160 23.20 29.95 3.19
CA GLN A 160 23.72 29.82 1.82
C GLN A 160 23.14 30.91 0.91
N MET A 161 21.83 31.15 0.99
CA MET A 161 21.14 32.18 0.22
C MET A 161 21.66 33.57 0.57
N ILE A 162 21.84 33.87 1.86
CA ILE A 162 22.48 35.12 2.32
C ILE A 162 23.92 35.22 1.79
N GLY A 163 24.69 34.13 1.83
CA GLY A 163 26.05 34.09 1.29
C GLY A 163 26.12 34.26 -0.23
N GLU A 164 25.15 33.77 -1.00
CA GLU A 164 25.06 34.02 -2.45
C GLU A 164 24.76 35.49 -2.75
N VAL A 165 23.86 36.11 -1.98
CA VAL A 165 23.60 37.55 -2.06
C VAL A 165 24.86 38.34 -1.72
N ASP A 166 25.56 37.97 -0.65
CA ASP A 166 26.81 38.58 -0.20
C ASP A 166 27.90 38.50 -1.27
N ASN A 167 28.16 37.31 -1.82
CA ASN A 167 29.14 37.12 -2.91
C ASN A 167 28.78 37.95 -4.17
N ASN A 168 27.50 38.00 -4.53
CA ASN A 168 27.04 38.81 -5.67
C ASN A 168 27.25 40.32 -5.41
N LEU A 169 27.03 40.77 -4.17
CA LEU A 169 27.30 42.14 -3.75
C LEU A 169 28.80 42.43 -3.77
N GLU A 170 29.63 41.57 -3.18
CA GLU A 170 31.10 41.70 -3.18
C GLU A 170 31.69 41.76 -4.60
N GLU A 171 31.14 41.00 -5.57
CA GLU A 171 31.61 41.02 -6.96
C GLU A 171 31.20 42.30 -7.71
N LYS A 172 29.96 42.77 -7.53
CA LYS A 172 29.37 43.85 -8.35
C LYS A 172 29.59 45.24 -7.76
N VAL A 173 29.46 45.40 -6.43
CA VAL A 173 29.49 46.71 -5.75
C VAL A 173 30.80 47.50 -5.99
N PRO A 174 32.01 46.90 -5.99
CA PRO A 174 33.25 47.64 -6.26
C PRO A 174 33.28 48.29 -7.66
N ASN A 175 32.74 47.60 -8.67
CA ASN A 175 32.68 48.11 -10.04
C ASN A 175 31.67 49.26 -10.17
N GLU A 176 30.54 49.17 -9.46
CA GLU A 176 29.55 50.25 -9.39
C GLU A 176 30.11 51.48 -8.66
N ILE A 177 30.83 51.29 -7.55
CA ILE A 177 31.52 52.37 -6.84
C ILE A 177 32.53 53.06 -7.76
N ALA A 178 33.32 52.30 -8.53
CA ALA A 178 34.30 52.86 -9.44
C ALA A 178 33.66 53.68 -10.57
N GLN A 179 32.57 53.17 -11.17
CA GLN A 179 31.80 53.87 -12.21
C GLN A 179 31.15 55.14 -11.66
N LEU A 180 30.54 55.05 -10.47
CA LEU A 180 29.87 56.16 -9.83
C LEU A 180 30.85 57.25 -9.40
N ASN A 181 32.02 56.87 -8.88
CA ASN A 181 33.08 57.81 -8.56
C ASN A 181 33.58 58.53 -9.83
N GLN A 182 33.84 57.79 -10.91
CA GLN A 182 34.25 58.36 -12.19
C GLN A 182 33.18 59.30 -12.75
N PHE A 183 31.91 58.92 -12.64
CA PHE A 183 30.78 59.76 -13.04
C PHE A 183 30.72 61.05 -12.22
N MET A 184 30.73 60.96 -10.88
CA MET A 184 30.70 62.12 -9.99
C MET A 184 31.80 63.14 -10.29
N TYR A 185 33.04 62.68 -10.54
CA TYR A 185 34.15 63.57 -10.89
C TYR A 185 34.13 64.05 -12.35
N SER A 186 33.57 63.28 -13.28
CA SER A 186 33.36 63.73 -14.67
C SER A 186 32.27 64.81 -14.77
N SER A 187 31.20 64.67 -13.98
CA SER A 187 30.10 65.62 -13.87
C SER A 187 30.45 66.84 -13.03
N LYS A 188 31.47 66.77 -12.15
CA LYS A 188 31.96 67.90 -11.34
C LYS A 188 32.27 69.14 -12.17
N ASN A 189 33.02 68.99 -13.27
CA ASN A 189 33.37 70.14 -14.13
C ASN A 189 32.16 70.72 -14.87
N GLU A 190 31.20 69.87 -15.27
CA GLU A 190 29.95 70.33 -15.90
C GLU A 190 29.06 71.06 -14.88
N LEU A 191 28.97 70.54 -13.65
CA LEU A 191 28.20 71.12 -12.56
C LEU A 191 28.84 72.39 -12.01
N GLU A 192 30.17 72.48 -11.90
CA GLU A 192 30.88 73.72 -11.52
C GLU A 192 30.74 74.82 -12.58
N GLN A 193 30.79 74.48 -13.87
CA GLN A 193 30.48 75.42 -14.95
C GLN A 193 29.03 75.90 -14.90
N LEU A 194 28.09 74.99 -14.66
CA LEU A 194 26.67 75.30 -14.53
C LEU A 194 26.42 76.17 -13.28
N TRP A 195 27.06 75.85 -12.16
CA TRP A 195 27.05 76.61 -10.91
C TRP A 195 27.60 78.03 -11.10
N SER A 196 28.69 78.19 -11.84
CA SER A 196 29.22 79.52 -12.18
C SER A 196 28.26 80.33 -13.06
N THR A 197 27.41 79.66 -13.85
CA THR A 197 26.43 80.29 -14.74
C THR A 197 25.16 80.69 -13.96
N ILE A 198 24.71 79.86 -13.03
CA ILE A 198 23.56 80.11 -12.14
C ILE A 198 23.89 81.17 -11.08
N ALA A 199 25.08 81.11 -10.47
CA ALA A 199 25.54 82.08 -9.46
C ALA A 199 25.60 83.53 -10.01
N ASN A 200 25.78 83.68 -11.32
CA ASN A 200 25.84 84.99 -11.98
C ASN A 200 24.45 85.52 -12.40
N SER A 201 23.36 84.75 -12.28
CA SER A 201 22.08 85.12 -12.91
C SER A 201 20.88 85.43 -12.00
N TYR A 202 20.75 84.98 -10.73
CA TYR A 202 19.64 85.44 -9.86
C TYR A 202 19.89 85.36 -8.32
N SER A 203 18.98 85.97 -7.56
CA SER A 203 19.05 86.43 -6.17
C SER A 203 19.52 85.43 -5.09
N LEU A 204 20.34 85.98 -4.17
CA LEU A 204 21.05 85.38 -3.03
C LEU A 204 20.22 84.45 -2.11
N THR A 205 18.90 84.52 -2.11
CA THR A 205 18.01 83.76 -1.21
C THR A 205 17.82 82.32 -1.65
N TRP A 206 17.60 82.08 -2.95
CA TRP A 206 17.52 80.72 -3.52
C TRP A 206 18.90 80.07 -3.57
N PHE A 207 19.94 80.89 -3.77
CA PHE A 207 21.36 80.53 -3.73
C PHE A 207 21.78 79.97 -2.36
N ASN A 208 21.29 80.53 -1.25
CA ASN A 208 21.62 80.01 0.09
C ASN A 208 20.88 78.69 0.42
N PHE A 209 19.67 78.47 -0.11
CA PHE A 209 18.91 77.24 0.10
C PHE A 209 19.53 76.04 -0.64
N SER A 210 19.88 76.22 -1.92
CA SER A 210 20.58 75.19 -2.71
C SER A 210 22.02 74.96 -2.24
N ARG A 211 22.72 76.00 -1.75
CA ARG A 211 24.06 75.87 -1.15
C ARG A 211 24.04 74.98 0.10
N THR A 212 23.04 75.08 0.97
CA THR A 212 22.94 74.23 2.17
C THR A 212 22.61 72.77 1.82
N TYR A 213 21.76 72.53 0.81
CA TYR A 213 21.41 71.17 0.38
C TYR A 213 22.55 70.48 -0.41
N TYR A 214 23.32 71.25 -1.18
CA TYR A 214 24.41 70.74 -2.04
C TYR A 214 25.74 70.57 -1.27
N TYR A 215 26.08 71.44 -0.32
CA TYR A 215 27.28 71.27 0.51
C TYR A 215 27.09 70.25 1.65
N GLY A 216 25.86 70.02 2.11
CA GLY A 216 25.58 68.97 3.09
C GLY A 216 25.92 67.55 2.61
N LEU A 217 26.05 67.35 1.28
CA LEU A 217 26.44 66.08 0.65
C LEU A 217 27.96 65.91 0.46
N PHE A 218 28.77 66.98 0.59
CA PHE A 218 30.16 66.96 0.11
C PHE A 218 31.20 67.71 0.98
N ASP A 219 30.85 68.15 2.20
CA ASP A 219 31.78 68.88 3.08
C ASP A 219 32.46 67.96 4.12
N THR A 220 33.78 67.77 3.98
CA THR A 220 34.60 66.87 4.81
C THR A 220 35.16 67.51 6.09
N ASP A 221 35.05 68.84 6.26
CA ASP A 221 35.71 69.56 7.37
C ASP A 221 34.97 69.47 8.73
N LEU A 222 33.81 68.80 8.78
CA LEU A 222 33.04 68.56 10.03
C LEU A 222 33.32 67.20 10.70
N PHE A 223 34.09 66.30 10.06
CA PHE A 223 34.27 64.91 10.51
C PHE A 223 35.63 64.59 11.15
N GLU A 224 36.56 65.56 11.26
CA GLU A 224 37.90 65.33 11.83
C GLU A 224 37.92 65.08 13.36
N ASN A 225 36.80 65.23 14.06
CA ASN A 225 36.68 64.85 15.47
C ASN A 225 35.49 63.91 15.68
N GLY A 226 35.71 62.61 15.48
CA GLY A 226 34.66 61.61 15.67
C GLY A 226 34.12 61.57 17.10
N PRO A 227 32.87 61.11 17.27
CA PRO A 227 32.49 60.43 18.50
C PRO A 227 31.90 59.04 18.23
N SER A 228 32.16 58.17 19.20
CA SER A 228 31.62 56.82 19.36
C SER A 228 30.09 56.73 19.20
N SER A 229 29.65 55.57 18.71
CA SER A 229 28.27 55.10 18.63
C SER A 229 27.42 55.41 19.88
N THR A 230 26.61 56.48 19.84
CA THR A 230 25.34 56.71 20.58
C THR A 230 24.98 58.21 20.62
N SER A 231 24.68 58.86 19.49
CA SER A 231 24.06 60.22 19.51
C SER A 231 23.66 60.74 18.12
N TYR A 232 22.54 60.29 17.57
CA TYR A 232 21.94 60.88 16.35
C TYR A 232 20.82 61.91 16.65
N ASN A 233 20.55 62.22 17.92
CA ASN A 233 19.48 63.15 18.35
C ASN A 233 19.96 64.58 18.70
N THR A 234 21.19 64.97 18.36
CA THR A 234 21.79 66.23 18.82
C THR A 234 22.46 67.05 17.71
N ILE A 235 21.84 67.17 16.53
CA ILE A 235 22.35 68.06 15.45
C ILE A 235 21.70 69.46 15.47
N PHE A 236 20.74 69.75 16.35
CA PHE A 236 20.10 71.09 16.43
C PHE A 236 20.12 71.75 17.83
N THR A 237 20.87 71.24 18.81
CA THR A 237 20.82 71.75 20.20
C THR A 237 22.12 72.32 20.75
N ASP A 238 23.19 72.45 19.95
CA ASP A 238 24.42 73.04 20.48
C ASP A 238 24.33 74.57 20.60
N THR A 239 24.38 75.02 21.85
CA THR A 239 23.87 76.29 22.39
C THR A 239 24.93 77.41 22.38
N ASN A 240 25.72 77.53 21.33
CA ASN A 240 26.75 78.58 21.22
C ASN A 240 26.64 79.45 19.96
N PHE A 241 25.42 79.81 19.57
CA PHE A 241 25.21 80.98 18.71
C PHE A 241 25.05 82.23 19.56
N THR A 242 26.09 83.07 19.59
CA THR A 242 26.08 84.39 20.22
C THR A 242 25.07 85.33 19.55
N THR A 243 23.91 85.47 20.19
CA THR A 243 23.08 86.67 20.42
C THR A 243 23.20 87.92 19.54
N ASP A 244 23.09 87.88 18.20
CA ASP A 244 22.95 89.16 17.45
C ASP A 244 22.26 89.12 16.07
N TRP A 245 21.31 88.21 15.83
CA TRP A 245 20.41 88.33 14.66
C TRP A 245 18.93 88.38 15.06
N ALA A 246 18.37 89.59 15.02
CA ALA A 246 16.92 89.78 14.94
C ALA A 246 16.48 89.50 13.49
N ILE A 247 15.55 88.55 13.31
CA ILE A 247 14.88 88.34 12.03
C ILE A 247 14.05 89.61 11.72
N PRO A 248 14.27 90.30 10.59
CA PRO A 248 13.46 91.46 10.22
C PRO A 248 11.99 91.04 10.07
N ALA A 249 11.06 91.76 10.71
CA ALA A 249 9.60 91.47 10.70
C ALA A 249 9.04 91.26 9.28
N ASN A 250 9.63 91.95 8.31
CA ASN A 250 9.35 91.88 6.89
C ASN A 250 9.64 90.52 6.21
N TYR A 251 10.41 89.61 6.82
CA TYR A 251 10.63 88.26 6.31
C TYR A 251 9.48 87.31 6.69
N VAL A 252 8.92 87.48 7.89
CA VAL A 252 7.76 86.72 8.36
C VAL A 252 6.49 87.17 7.63
N ASP A 253 6.34 88.48 7.41
CA ASP A 253 5.21 89.04 6.64
C ASP A 253 5.18 88.56 5.19
N LEU A 254 6.35 88.37 4.55
CA LEU A 254 6.46 87.92 3.16
C LEU A 254 6.09 86.43 3.01
N VAL A 255 6.57 85.58 3.93
CA VAL A 255 6.23 84.16 3.97
C VAL A 255 4.74 83.97 4.29
N TYR A 256 4.19 84.77 5.21
CA TYR A 256 2.78 84.72 5.58
C TYR A 256 1.85 85.24 4.47
N ALA A 257 2.23 86.32 3.76
CA ALA A 257 1.51 86.80 2.59
C ALA A 257 1.44 85.73 1.49
N THR A 258 2.55 85.02 1.25
CA THR A 258 2.63 83.95 0.25
C THR A 258 1.80 82.72 0.66
N ILE A 259 1.71 82.41 1.95
CA ILE A 259 0.88 81.32 2.48
C ILE A 259 -0.62 81.68 2.38
N ILE A 260 -1.02 82.89 2.79
CA ILE A 260 -2.42 83.35 2.70
C ILE A 260 -2.90 83.40 1.24
N GLU A 261 -2.07 83.88 0.32
CA GLU A 261 -2.43 84.00 -1.10
C GLU A 261 -2.64 82.62 -1.75
N ASN A 262 -1.89 81.61 -1.32
CA ASN A 262 -2.05 80.22 -1.78
C ASN A 262 -3.25 79.50 -1.14
N PHE A 263 -3.56 79.76 0.14
CA PHE A 263 -4.74 79.19 0.83
C PHE A 263 -6.06 79.87 0.47
N SER A 264 -6.03 81.06 -0.15
CA SER A 264 -7.22 81.80 -0.60
C SER A 264 -7.69 81.41 -2.01
N ASN A 265 -6.97 80.52 -2.70
CA ASN A 265 -7.26 80.12 -4.07
C ASN A 265 -8.30 78.98 -4.12
N PRO A 266 -9.53 79.20 -4.64
CA PRO A 266 -10.63 78.22 -4.57
C PRO A 266 -10.35 76.89 -5.30
N ALA A 267 -9.39 76.87 -6.23
CA ALA A 267 -9.00 75.66 -6.97
C ALA A 267 -8.17 74.67 -6.13
N ILE A 268 -7.54 75.13 -5.04
CA ILE A 268 -6.67 74.33 -4.17
C ILE A 268 -7.44 73.82 -2.93
N VAL A 269 -8.54 74.47 -2.55
CA VAL A 269 -9.36 74.19 -1.35
C VAL A 269 -10.36 73.05 -1.56
N GLY A 270 -10.49 72.51 -2.77
CA GLY A 270 -11.41 71.41 -3.08
C GLY A 270 -11.01 70.04 -2.52
N ASP A 271 -9.81 69.91 -1.95
CA ASP A 271 -9.32 68.69 -1.32
C ASP A 271 -9.65 68.67 0.18
N PRO A 272 -10.35 67.64 0.71
CA PRO A 272 -10.76 67.57 2.12
C PRO A 272 -9.61 67.75 3.12
N ILE A 273 -8.39 67.32 2.75
CA ILE A 273 -7.20 67.38 3.59
C ILE A 273 -6.66 68.82 3.68
N MET A 274 -6.71 69.58 2.58
CA MET A 274 -6.28 70.98 2.54
C MET A 274 -7.30 71.92 3.19
N HIS A 275 -8.58 71.57 3.15
CA HIS A 275 -9.64 72.27 3.88
C HIS A 275 -9.44 72.17 5.42
N ASP A 276 -9.15 70.97 5.94
CA ASP A 276 -8.88 70.76 7.38
C ASP A 276 -7.57 71.43 7.85
N LEU A 277 -6.53 71.43 7.00
CA LEU A 277 -5.28 72.18 7.25
C LEU A 277 -5.52 73.70 7.28
N SER A 278 -6.34 74.23 6.36
CA SER A 278 -6.68 75.67 6.34
C SER A 278 -7.46 76.08 7.60
N LEU A 279 -8.37 75.23 8.09
CA LEU A 279 -9.13 75.42 9.33
C LEU A 279 -8.26 75.31 10.58
N THR A 280 -7.25 74.44 10.55
CA THR A 280 -6.30 74.26 11.67
C THR A 280 -5.36 75.45 11.79
N VAL A 281 -4.88 75.98 10.66
CA VAL A 281 -4.01 77.16 10.58
C VAL A 281 -4.76 78.45 10.92
N THR A 282 -6.05 78.56 10.55
CA THR A 282 -6.88 79.74 10.86
C THR A 282 -7.48 79.75 12.28
N ASN A 283 -7.68 78.60 12.93
CA ASN A 283 -8.24 78.51 14.29
C ASN A 283 -7.21 78.47 15.42
N HIS A 284 -5.92 78.22 15.15
CA HIS A 284 -4.92 78.18 16.21
C HIS A 284 -4.45 79.58 16.66
N SER A 285 -3.99 79.62 17.90
CA SER A 285 -3.39 80.71 18.70
C SER A 285 -2.32 81.60 18.03
N LEU A 286 -2.05 81.44 16.74
CA LEU A 286 -1.09 82.22 15.97
C LEU A 286 -1.62 83.62 15.60
N SER A 287 -2.93 83.78 15.32
CA SER A 287 -3.51 85.10 14.99
C SER A 287 -3.54 86.05 16.19
N GLN A 288 -3.66 85.50 17.41
CA GLN A 288 -3.57 86.24 18.66
C GLN A 288 -2.12 86.53 19.09
N ALA A 289 -1.18 85.64 18.80
CA ALA A 289 0.24 85.85 19.08
C ALA A 289 0.87 86.98 18.23
N LEU A 290 0.36 87.18 17.01
CA LEU A 290 0.89 88.17 16.05
C LEU A 290 0.22 89.56 16.11
N THR A 291 -0.93 89.71 16.78
CA THR A 291 -1.59 91.02 16.93
C THR A 291 -1.04 91.86 18.07
N GLN A 292 -0.19 91.30 18.93
CA GLN A 292 0.63 92.07 19.87
C GLN A 292 2.02 92.27 19.27
N GLU A 293 2.45 93.52 19.06
CA GLU A 293 3.79 93.90 18.61
C GLU A 293 4.88 93.44 19.61
N GLN A 294 5.20 92.15 19.66
CA GLN A 294 6.42 91.64 20.26
C GLN A 294 7.08 90.60 19.35
N ASN A 295 8.40 90.80 19.15
CA ASN A 295 9.27 89.94 18.36
C ASN A 295 9.07 88.46 18.70
N MET A 296 8.74 87.65 17.69
CA MET A 296 8.64 86.20 17.82
C MET A 296 10.01 85.62 18.19
N THR A 297 10.10 84.91 19.31
CA THR A 297 11.35 84.27 19.75
C THR A 297 11.62 83.01 18.92
N MET A 298 12.90 82.72 18.63
CA MET A 298 13.32 81.57 17.82
C MET A 298 12.81 80.23 18.37
N GLU A 299 12.63 80.14 19.69
CA GLU A 299 12.07 78.98 20.39
C GLU A 299 10.61 78.69 19.98
N THR A 300 9.79 79.74 19.83
CA THR A 300 8.38 79.64 19.40
C THR A 300 8.27 79.24 17.92
N TYR A 301 9.14 79.78 17.07
CA TYR A 301 9.22 79.39 15.65
C TYR A 301 9.58 77.91 15.49
N THR A 302 10.51 77.41 16.30
CA THR A 302 11.01 76.03 16.20
C THR A 302 10.02 75.00 16.75
N GLN A 303 9.24 75.36 17.77
CA GLN A 303 8.28 74.43 18.37
C GLN A 303 6.89 74.45 17.72
N GLU A 304 6.42 75.60 17.23
CA GLU A 304 5.03 75.71 16.74
C GLU A 304 4.94 75.86 15.21
N VAL A 305 5.89 76.53 14.56
CA VAL A 305 5.80 76.88 13.13
C VAL A 305 6.62 75.93 12.25
N TYR A 306 7.80 75.52 12.71
CA TYR A 306 8.70 74.62 11.98
C TYR A 306 8.08 73.24 11.69
N PRO A 307 7.42 72.54 12.63
CA PRO A 307 6.83 71.24 12.35
C PRO A 307 5.69 71.31 11.31
N LEU A 308 4.88 72.37 11.35
CA LEU A 308 3.79 72.60 10.38
C LEU A 308 4.32 72.86 8.97
N LEU A 309 5.42 73.62 8.84
CA LEU A 309 6.13 73.80 7.57
C LEU A 309 6.71 72.48 7.08
N THR A 310 7.33 71.68 7.95
CA THR A 310 7.88 70.37 7.58
C THR A 310 6.79 69.43 7.08
N THR A 311 5.63 69.37 7.74
CA THR A 311 4.48 68.56 7.29
C THR A 311 3.88 69.08 5.99
N TYR A 312 3.77 70.40 5.79
CA TYR A 312 3.34 71.00 4.53
C TYR A 312 4.26 70.60 3.37
N TYR A 313 5.58 70.70 3.56
CA TYR A 313 6.58 70.37 2.54
C TYR A 313 6.70 68.86 2.28
N GLN A 314 6.56 68.01 3.30
CA GLN A 314 6.54 66.55 3.13
C GLN A 314 5.32 66.10 2.31
N ASN A 315 4.13 66.63 2.60
CA ASN A 315 2.92 66.29 1.83
C ASN A 315 2.94 66.89 0.41
N TRP A 316 3.45 68.11 0.23
CA TRP A 316 3.65 68.70 -1.09
C TRP A 316 4.65 67.89 -1.92
N SER A 317 5.73 67.40 -1.29
CA SER A 317 6.72 66.53 -1.96
C SER A 317 6.13 65.18 -2.38
N GLN A 318 5.23 64.58 -1.58
CA GLN A 318 4.54 63.34 -1.95
C GLN A 318 3.54 63.55 -3.09
N ILE A 319 2.79 64.65 -3.11
CA ILE A 319 1.87 64.98 -4.21
C ILE A 319 2.66 65.29 -5.50
N PHE A 320 3.79 65.98 -5.38
CA PHE A 320 4.71 66.24 -6.49
C PHE A 320 5.33 64.94 -7.02
N TYR A 321 5.73 64.02 -6.14
CA TYR A 321 6.24 62.69 -6.52
C TYR A 321 5.14 61.79 -7.12
N GLN A 322 3.92 61.80 -6.59
CA GLN A 322 2.79 61.00 -7.13
C GLN A 322 2.37 61.49 -8.52
N ASN A 323 2.37 62.81 -8.76
CA ASN A 323 2.05 63.35 -10.08
C ASN A 323 3.15 63.05 -11.12
N ILE A 324 4.43 63.04 -10.72
CA ILE A 324 5.53 62.66 -11.61
C ILE A 324 5.57 61.15 -11.88
N THR A 325 5.27 60.31 -10.88
CA THR A 325 5.31 58.84 -11.03
C THR A 325 4.09 58.29 -11.76
N ASN A 326 2.89 58.86 -11.59
CA ASN A 326 1.71 58.43 -12.34
C ASN A 326 1.74 58.83 -13.82
N GLU A 327 2.35 59.96 -14.19
CA GLU A 327 2.53 60.33 -15.61
C GLU A 327 3.82 59.75 -16.22
N GLY A 328 4.84 59.47 -15.41
CA GLY A 328 6.09 58.83 -15.84
C GLY A 328 6.01 57.31 -16.03
N MET A 329 5.15 56.60 -15.30
CA MET A 329 4.99 55.13 -15.42
C MET A 329 4.09 54.67 -16.57
N THR A 330 3.44 55.57 -17.31
CA THR A 330 2.75 55.25 -18.58
C THR A 330 3.61 55.44 -19.82
N ILE A 331 4.92 55.68 -19.67
CA ILE A 331 5.84 55.93 -20.80
C ILE A 331 6.83 54.77 -21.04
N ILE A 332 6.73 53.67 -20.29
CA ILE A 332 7.55 52.46 -20.52
C ILE A 332 6.64 51.23 -20.67
N ASN A 333 5.88 51.17 -21.76
CA ASN A 333 5.54 49.92 -22.44
C ASN A 333 5.07 50.25 -23.86
N GLY A 334 5.87 49.87 -24.86
CA GLY A 334 5.57 50.13 -26.25
C GLY A 334 4.27 49.47 -26.69
N THR A 335 3.26 50.28 -27.06
CA THR A 335 2.28 50.03 -28.13
C THR A 335 1.40 51.28 -28.34
N ASN A 336 1.01 51.54 -29.59
CA ASN A 336 0.44 52.79 -30.14
C ASN A 336 -0.82 53.35 -29.44
N TYR A 337 -0.86 54.66 -29.14
CA TYR A 337 -2.07 55.39 -28.72
C TYR A 337 -2.15 56.84 -29.27
N TYR A 338 -1.86 57.05 -30.56
CA TYR A 338 -1.91 58.39 -31.18
C TYR A 338 -3.31 58.87 -31.64
N ASP A 339 -4.37 58.06 -31.53
CA ASP A 339 -5.66 58.35 -32.21
C ASP A 339 -6.85 58.75 -31.31
N ASN A 340 -6.73 58.85 -29.97
CA ASN A 340 -7.91 59.08 -29.11
C ASN A 340 -7.92 60.36 -28.24
N LEU A 341 -6.95 61.26 -28.39
CA LEU A 341 -6.87 62.50 -27.58
C LEU A 341 -7.68 63.69 -28.15
N TYR A 342 -8.34 63.54 -29.30
CA TYR A 342 -9.11 64.63 -29.95
C TYR A 342 -10.60 64.72 -29.56
N SER A 343 -11.12 63.89 -28.63
CA SER A 343 -12.57 63.79 -28.40
C SER A 343 -13.09 64.25 -27.02
N ASN A 344 -12.22 64.65 -26.08
CA ASN A 344 -12.68 65.10 -24.75
C ASN A 344 -12.49 66.62 -24.58
N THR A 345 -13.55 67.37 -24.85
CA THR A 345 -13.63 68.83 -24.76
C THR A 345 -13.60 69.40 -23.33
N SER A 346 -13.55 68.56 -22.29
CA SER A 346 -13.43 68.97 -20.88
C SER A 346 -12.00 69.10 -20.37
N LEU A 347 -10.99 68.55 -21.08
CA LEU A 347 -9.58 68.72 -20.73
C LEU A 347 -8.99 70.04 -21.26
N MET A 348 -9.58 70.64 -22.29
CA MET A 348 -9.08 71.88 -22.88
C MET A 348 -9.33 73.13 -22.02
N GLU A 349 -10.28 73.08 -21.08
CA GLU A 349 -10.58 74.22 -20.18
C GLU A 349 -9.74 74.21 -18.89
N ALA A 350 -9.12 73.07 -18.51
CA ALA A 350 -8.19 73.01 -17.38
C ALA A 350 -6.75 73.40 -17.76
N TYR A 351 -6.41 73.35 -19.05
CA TYR A 351 -5.06 73.68 -19.55
C TYR A 351 -4.88 75.14 -19.99
N THR A 352 -5.93 75.95 -20.01
CA THR A 352 -5.82 77.39 -20.33
C THR A 352 -5.25 78.24 -19.19
N SER A 353 -5.05 77.69 -17.99
CA SER A 353 -4.30 78.37 -16.90
C SER A 353 -2.78 78.11 -16.95
N GLN A 354 -2.30 77.23 -17.84
CA GLN A 354 -0.86 77.03 -18.04
C GLN A 354 -0.25 78.09 -18.97
N GLU A 355 -1.02 78.74 -19.85
CA GLU A 355 -0.51 79.85 -20.67
C GLU A 355 -0.12 81.08 -19.83
N ALA A 356 -0.73 81.28 -18.67
CA ALA A 356 -0.36 82.36 -17.75
C ALA A 356 0.97 82.09 -17.01
N VAL A 357 1.21 80.83 -16.63
CA VAL A 357 2.47 80.40 -15.98
C VAL A 357 3.59 80.27 -17.00
N LEU A 358 3.32 79.76 -18.21
CA LEU A 358 4.28 79.76 -19.32
C LEU A 358 4.63 81.17 -19.78
N ASN A 359 3.69 82.13 -19.80
CA ASN A 359 4.01 83.53 -20.11
C ASN A 359 4.80 84.23 -19.00
N GLN A 360 4.72 83.80 -17.73
CA GLN A 360 5.63 84.25 -16.67
C GLN A 360 7.00 83.55 -16.73
N LEU A 361 7.08 82.31 -17.22
CA LEU A 361 8.34 81.57 -17.43
C LEU A 361 9.03 81.91 -18.77
N GLN A 362 8.39 82.65 -19.69
CA GLN A 362 9.03 83.17 -20.92
C GLN A 362 10.13 84.22 -20.66
N GLY A 363 10.31 84.65 -19.41
CA GLY A 363 11.50 85.41 -18.99
C GLY A 363 12.73 84.55 -18.68
N ILE A 364 12.60 83.22 -18.66
CA ILE A 364 13.72 82.30 -18.43
C ILE A 364 14.39 82.03 -19.77
N ASN A 365 15.64 82.46 -19.89
CA ASN A 365 16.49 82.23 -21.06
C ASN A 365 16.50 80.72 -21.39
N GLN A 366 16.33 80.32 -22.66
CA GLN A 366 16.29 78.90 -23.08
C GLN A 366 17.49 78.08 -22.58
N THR A 367 18.62 78.75 -22.33
CA THR A 367 19.83 78.20 -21.74
C THR A 367 19.67 77.76 -20.29
N THR A 368 18.82 78.43 -19.50
CA THR A 368 18.59 78.12 -18.09
C THR A 368 17.61 76.96 -17.93
N TYR A 369 16.59 76.89 -18.80
CA TYR A 369 15.67 75.74 -18.86
C TYR A 369 16.38 74.47 -19.35
N SER A 370 17.25 74.59 -20.36
CA SER A 370 18.09 73.47 -20.81
C SER A 370 19.10 73.06 -19.75
N SER A 371 19.66 74.00 -18.99
CA SER A 371 20.54 73.74 -17.85
C SER A 371 19.80 72.99 -16.74
N PHE A 372 18.59 73.40 -16.36
CA PHE A 372 17.77 72.73 -15.34
C PHE A 372 17.36 71.32 -15.74
N ASN A 373 16.89 71.11 -16.99
CA ASN A 373 16.61 69.77 -17.50
C ASN A 373 17.86 68.91 -17.59
N ARG A 374 19.03 69.50 -17.87
CA ARG A 374 20.31 68.77 -17.88
C ARG A 374 20.79 68.44 -16.47
N THR A 375 20.56 69.28 -15.47
CA THR A 375 20.82 68.97 -14.05
C THR A 375 19.87 67.92 -13.52
N SER A 376 18.57 68.01 -13.85
CA SER A 376 17.58 66.99 -13.51
C SER A 376 17.86 65.67 -14.23
N TYR A 377 18.36 65.71 -15.47
CA TYR A 377 18.82 64.54 -16.22
C TYR A 377 20.08 63.94 -15.60
N ILE A 378 21.08 64.75 -15.25
CA ILE A 378 22.30 64.29 -14.56
C ILE A 378 21.93 63.69 -13.20
N LEU A 379 21.05 64.32 -12.40
CA LEU A 379 20.55 63.80 -11.12
C LEU A 379 19.73 62.52 -11.29
N ASN A 380 18.84 62.44 -12.29
CA ASN A 380 18.11 61.21 -12.60
C ASN A 380 19.04 60.11 -13.11
N GLU A 381 20.07 60.45 -13.88
CA GLU A 381 21.11 59.52 -14.31
C GLU A 381 22.00 59.13 -13.13
N THR A 382 22.33 60.01 -12.17
CA THR A 382 23.11 59.63 -10.97
C THR A 382 22.30 58.72 -10.05
N MET A 383 21.00 58.98 -9.92
CA MET A 383 20.02 58.13 -9.23
C MET A 383 19.71 56.83 -10.00
N GLY A 384 19.81 56.86 -11.33
CA GLY A 384 19.52 55.73 -12.23
C GLY A 384 20.74 54.85 -12.55
N LEU A 385 21.96 55.38 -12.40
CA LEU A 385 23.25 54.67 -12.50
C LEU A 385 23.55 53.84 -11.26
N LEU A 386 22.80 54.03 -10.16
CA LEU A 386 22.76 53.06 -9.07
C LEU A 386 21.99 51.82 -9.56
N ASP A 387 22.70 50.87 -10.18
CA ASP A 387 22.15 49.54 -10.54
C ASP A 387 21.82 48.69 -9.28
N PHE A 388 21.79 49.33 -8.09
CA PHE A 388 21.21 48.79 -6.86
C PHE A 388 19.75 48.39 -7.03
N SER A 389 18.99 48.99 -7.96
CA SER A 389 17.63 48.50 -8.24
C SER A 389 17.64 47.06 -8.76
N LYS A 390 18.62 46.70 -9.59
CA LYS A 390 18.81 45.36 -10.12
C LYS A 390 19.36 44.41 -9.07
N LEU A 391 20.32 44.87 -8.25
CA LEU A 391 20.85 44.13 -7.11
C LEU A 391 19.77 43.86 -6.03
N ILE A 392 18.92 44.84 -5.74
CA ILE A 392 17.75 44.71 -4.85
C ILE A 392 16.70 43.80 -5.46
N ASN A 393 16.48 43.84 -6.78
CA ASN A 393 15.55 42.94 -7.46
C ASN A 393 16.10 41.50 -7.53
N GLU A 394 17.41 41.32 -7.69
CA GLU A 394 18.09 40.02 -7.62
C GLU A 394 18.02 39.46 -6.19
N ALA A 395 18.36 40.25 -5.17
CA ALA A 395 18.20 39.88 -3.77
C ALA A 395 16.73 39.63 -3.40
N SER A 396 15.78 40.43 -3.90
CA SER A 396 14.34 40.22 -3.73
C SER A 396 13.87 38.90 -4.36
N SER A 397 14.40 38.56 -5.54
CA SER A 397 14.10 37.29 -6.21
C SER A 397 14.70 36.08 -5.50
N GLN A 398 15.91 36.22 -4.92
CA GLN A 398 16.59 35.14 -4.19
C GLN A 398 15.96 34.92 -2.82
N LEU A 399 15.73 36.01 -2.06
CA LEU A 399 15.23 36.00 -0.68
C LEU A 399 13.70 35.91 -0.58
N GLN A 400 12.97 36.11 -1.69
CA GLN A 400 11.49 36.22 -1.73
C GLN A 400 10.92 37.37 -0.87
N ILE A 401 11.74 38.34 -0.48
CA ILE A 401 11.32 39.56 0.22
C ILE A 401 10.89 40.59 -0.85
N PRO A 402 9.74 41.29 -0.70
CA PRO A 402 9.35 42.33 -1.65
C PRO A 402 10.43 43.40 -1.82
N ALA A 403 10.83 43.69 -3.06
CA ALA A 403 11.87 44.67 -3.37
C ALA A 403 11.60 46.07 -2.78
N SER A 404 10.34 46.42 -2.56
CA SER A 404 9.93 47.67 -1.89
C SER A 404 10.36 47.72 -0.41
N GLN A 405 10.36 46.57 0.26
CA GLN A 405 10.67 46.45 1.68
C GLN A 405 12.18 46.47 1.89
N ILE A 406 12.94 45.72 1.07
CA ILE A 406 14.40 45.82 1.00
C ILE A 406 14.84 47.26 0.71
N ARG A 407 14.20 47.92 -0.26
CA ARG A 407 14.52 49.30 -0.61
C ARG A 407 14.27 50.27 0.55
N ALA A 408 13.21 50.09 1.33
CA ALA A 408 12.88 50.97 2.44
C ALA A 408 13.97 51.00 3.52
N GLU A 409 14.56 49.84 3.83
CA GLU A 409 15.63 49.74 4.82
C GLU A 409 16.99 50.19 4.28
N ILE A 410 17.28 49.98 2.99
CA ILE A 410 18.59 50.38 2.42
C ILE A 410 18.64 51.89 2.05
N THR A 411 17.49 52.50 1.70
CA THR A 411 17.40 53.91 1.24
C THR A 411 18.07 54.94 2.18
N PRO A 412 17.92 54.85 3.52
CA PRO A 412 18.55 55.77 4.48
C PRO A 412 20.08 55.81 4.45
N PHE A 413 20.75 54.76 3.97
CA PHE A 413 22.22 54.67 3.97
C PHE A 413 22.88 55.32 2.74
N PHE A 414 22.13 55.49 1.64
CA PHE A 414 22.68 56.01 0.38
C PHE A 414 23.32 57.40 0.49
N PRO A 415 22.78 58.39 1.22
CA PRO A 415 23.40 59.71 1.31
C PRO A 415 24.82 59.66 1.92
N THR A 416 25.00 58.86 2.97
CA THR A 416 26.30 58.65 3.63
C THR A 416 27.26 57.90 2.71
N PHE A 417 26.78 56.84 2.06
CA PHE A 417 27.56 56.05 1.12
C PHE A 417 28.04 56.88 -0.08
N LEU A 418 27.18 57.73 -0.66
CA LEU A 418 27.56 58.64 -1.75
C LEU A 418 28.63 59.65 -1.33
N ALA A 419 28.56 60.17 -0.11
CA ALA A 419 29.57 61.07 0.43
C ALA A 419 30.93 60.36 0.61
N GLU A 420 30.93 59.11 1.08
CA GLU A 420 32.13 58.29 1.23
C GLU A 420 32.77 57.95 -0.12
N ILE A 421 31.98 57.64 -1.16
CA ILE A 421 32.49 57.42 -2.52
C ILE A 421 33.15 58.71 -3.06
N TYR A 422 32.56 59.88 -2.82
CA TYR A 422 33.15 61.14 -3.25
C TYR A 422 34.48 61.44 -2.55
N ALA A 423 34.56 61.13 -1.25
CA ALA A 423 35.77 61.30 -0.44
C ALA A 423 36.97 60.44 -0.92
N LEU A 424 36.73 59.42 -1.76
CA LEU A 424 37.79 58.60 -2.37
C LEU A 424 38.70 59.38 -3.34
N GLY A 425 38.28 60.55 -3.83
CA GLY A 425 39.05 61.36 -4.78
C GLY A 425 38.93 60.89 -6.24
N PRO A 426 39.51 61.65 -7.20
CA PRO A 426 39.29 61.44 -8.64
C PRO A 426 39.97 60.20 -9.24
N ASN A 427 40.95 59.61 -8.54
CA ASN A 427 41.66 58.40 -8.95
C ASN A 427 41.93 57.54 -7.71
N PRO A 428 40.91 56.85 -7.18
CA PRO A 428 41.05 56.06 -5.96
C PRO A 428 41.89 54.80 -6.20
N GLU A 429 42.59 54.35 -5.17
CA GLU A 429 43.26 53.04 -5.21
C GLU A 429 42.23 51.91 -5.13
N THR A 430 42.49 50.79 -5.79
CA THR A 430 41.58 49.63 -5.82
C THR A 430 41.29 49.09 -4.41
N ASN A 431 42.28 49.14 -3.51
CA ASN A 431 42.10 48.66 -2.13
C ASN A 431 41.12 49.53 -1.33
N THR A 432 41.08 50.84 -1.56
CA THR A 432 40.13 51.74 -0.87
C THR A 432 38.72 51.60 -1.41
N ILE A 433 38.55 51.37 -2.72
CA ILE A 433 37.25 51.01 -3.30
C ILE A 433 36.73 49.71 -2.68
N ASN A 434 37.57 48.67 -2.60
CA ASN A 434 37.16 47.38 -2.06
C ASN A 434 36.81 47.46 -0.56
N ASN A 435 37.56 48.23 0.24
CA ASN A 435 37.24 48.40 1.67
C ASN A 435 35.89 49.11 1.88
N LEU A 436 35.59 50.13 1.07
CA LEU A 436 34.30 50.82 1.11
C LEU A 436 33.16 49.92 0.63
N ALA A 437 33.39 49.16 -0.45
CA ALA A 437 32.44 48.17 -0.95
C ALA A 437 32.08 47.14 0.14
N ASN A 438 33.09 46.58 0.80
CA ASN A 438 32.89 45.57 1.85
C ASN A 438 32.10 46.13 3.04
N SER A 439 32.41 47.36 3.48
CA SER A 439 31.68 48.00 4.59
C SER A 439 30.21 48.24 4.25
N PHE A 440 29.91 48.59 3.00
CA PHE A 440 28.54 48.79 2.55
C PHE A 440 27.80 47.46 2.39
N THR A 441 28.45 46.45 1.81
CA THR A 441 27.90 45.09 1.70
C THR A 441 27.57 44.52 3.07
N GLU A 442 28.46 44.65 4.07
CA GLU A 442 28.22 44.17 5.45
C GLU A 442 26.99 44.84 6.09
N GLN A 443 26.81 46.15 5.89
CA GLN A 443 25.63 46.87 6.37
C GLN A 443 24.34 46.38 5.70
N VAL A 444 24.36 46.20 4.38
CA VAL A 444 23.20 45.70 3.63
C VAL A 444 22.83 44.28 4.06
N ILE A 445 23.81 43.39 4.22
CA ILE A 445 23.57 42.01 4.69
C ILE A 445 23.00 42.00 6.11
N THR A 446 23.48 42.88 7.00
CA THR A 446 22.96 43.00 8.37
C THR A 446 21.48 43.36 8.38
N GLU A 447 21.07 44.37 7.61
CA GLU A 447 19.67 44.79 7.50
C GLU A 447 18.78 43.71 6.86
N LEU A 448 19.31 42.97 5.88
CA LEU A 448 18.60 41.85 5.27
C LEU A 448 18.36 40.70 6.28
N ILE A 449 19.32 40.43 7.16
CA ILE A 449 19.18 39.45 8.24
C ILE A 449 18.15 39.92 9.28
N GLU A 450 18.10 41.22 9.59
CA GLU A 450 17.10 41.76 10.51
C GLU A 450 15.67 41.73 9.93
N LEU A 451 15.52 41.99 8.63
CA LEU A 451 14.24 41.90 7.92
C LEU A 451 13.65 40.48 7.90
N GLN A 452 14.51 39.46 7.80
CA GLN A 452 14.11 38.06 7.83
C GLN A 452 15.14 37.26 8.63
N PRO A 453 15.01 37.14 9.96
CA PRO A 453 15.96 36.40 10.78
C PRO A 453 15.94 34.89 10.47
N PRO A 454 17.06 34.17 10.71
CA PRO A 454 17.05 32.71 10.64
C PRO A 454 16.07 32.15 11.69
N PRO A 455 15.40 31.01 11.42
CA PRO A 455 14.47 30.43 12.38
C PRO A 455 15.23 29.81 13.56
N ASP A 456 14.94 30.28 14.76
CA ASP A 456 15.52 29.78 16.01
C ASP A 456 14.74 28.59 16.58
N SER A 457 13.47 28.44 16.20
CA SER A 457 12.58 27.39 16.69
C SER A 457 11.76 26.73 15.57
N ILE A 458 11.30 25.51 15.83
CA ILE A 458 10.32 24.80 14.99
C ILE A 458 9.04 25.61 14.80
N LYS A 459 8.73 26.51 15.74
CA LYS A 459 7.56 27.40 15.64
C LYS A 459 7.68 28.41 14.49
N ASP A 460 8.90 28.72 14.07
CA ASP A 460 9.23 29.74 13.08
C ASP A 460 9.35 29.14 11.67
N ILE A 461 9.41 27.80 11.57
CA ILE A 461 9.36 27.08 10.30
C ILE A 461 7.95 27.20 9.73
N PRO A 462 7.78 27.64 8.46
CA PRO A 462 6.47 27.64 7.81
C PRO A 462 5.82 26.25 7.88
N SER A 463 4.52 26.19 8.20
CA SER A 463 3.79 24.93 8.41
C SER A 463 3.91 23.94 7.26
N PHE A 464 4.11 24.44 6.04
CA PHE A 464 4.38 23.63 4.85
C PHE A 464 5.67 22.80 4.92
N PHE A 465 6.75 23.29 5.54
CA PHE A 465 7.99 22.53 5.65
C PHE A 465 7.91 21.50 6.79
N SER A 466 7.12 21.78 7.83
CA SER A 466 6.98 20.88 8.96
C SER A 466 5.89 19.82 8.78
N CYS A 467 4.88 20.02 7.93
CA CYS A 467 3.70 19.15 7.83
C CYS A 467 4.02 17.68 7.48
N TRP A 468 5.19 17.41 6.89
CA TRP A 468 5.65 16.07 6.55
C TRP A 468 6.24 15.28 7.73
N VAL A 469 6.60 15.97 8.82
CA VAL A 469 7.32 15.37 9.95
C VAL A 469 6.75 15.83 11.31
N LEU A 470 5.84 16.80 11.32
CA LEU A 470 5.20 17.36 12.51
C LEU A 470 3.70 17.56 12.22
N SER A 471 2.86 17.09 13.14
CA SER A 471 1.41 17.28 13.08
C SER A 471 1.00 18.75 13.24
N GLU A 472 -0.21 19.10 12.79
CA GLU A 472 -0.76 20.45 12.92
C GLU A 472 -0.88 20.89 14.39
N ASP A 473 -1.25 19.96 15.27
CA ASP A 473 -1.33 20.20 16.71
C ASP A 473 0.04 20.25 17.42
N LYS A 474 1.13 19.99 16.66
CA LYS A 474 2.53 19.96 17.10
C LYS A 474 2.82 18.97 18.24
N LYS A 475 1.97 17.96 18.43
CA LYS A 475 2.12 16.92 19.45
C LYS A 475 2.70 15.61 18.93
N THR A 476 2.64 15.41 17.61
CA THR A 476 3.15 14.21 16.95
C THR A 476 4.28 14.59 15.99
N SER A 477 5.36 13.83 16.03
CA SER A 477 6.54 14.02 15.18
C SER A 477 7.00 12.70 14.60
N LEU A 478 7.60 12.75 13.41
CA LEU A 478 8.19 11.60 12.74
C LEU A 478 9.71 11.68 12.75
N ILE A 479 10.35 10.52 12.70
CA ILE A 479 11.72 10.36 12.26
C ILE A 479 11.69 9.33 11.15
N LEU A 480 12.03 9.76 9.94
CA LEU A 480 12.11 8.93 8.75
C LEU A 480 13.58 8.53 8.56
N VAL A 481 13.86 7.24 8.56
CA VAL A 481 15.19 6.69 8.29
C VAL A 481 15.15 5.96 6.97
N ASN A 482 15.94 6.43 6.00
CA ASN A 482 16.10 5.79 4.70
C ASN A 482 17.41 5.01 4.70
N TYR A 483 17.35 3.77 4.22
CA TYR A 483 18.50 2.87 4.19
C TYR A 483 19.45 3.17 3.03
N ASN A 484 20.68 2.69 3.15
CA ASN A 484 21.69 2.75 2.10
C ASN A 484 21.88 1.35 1.48
N GLY A 485 21.30 1.16 0.28
CA GLY A 485 21.39 -0.10 -0.47
C GLY A 485 22.52 -0.14 -1.51
N TYR A 486 23.42 0.85 -1.52
CA TYR A 486 24.41 0.96 -2.59
C TYR A 486 25.38 -0.24 -2.64
N ASN A 487 25.52 -0.87 -3.81
CA ASN A 487 26.35 -2.05 -4.09
C ASN A 487 25.99 -3.37 -3.39
N LYS A 488 24.78 -3.49 -2.83
CA LYS A 488 24.28 -4.73 -2.22
C LYS A 488 23.29 -5.44 -3.14
N THR A 489 23.19 -6.76 -3.04
CA THR A 489 22.10 -7.51 -3.69
C THR A 489 20.78 -7.30 -2.94
N ASP A 490 19.63 -7.55 -3.57
CA ASP A 490 18.32 -7.37 -2.91
C ASP A 490 18.19 -8.18 -1.62
N GLU A 491 18.72 -9.40 -1.60
CA GLU A 491 18.74 -10.27 -0.41
C GLU A 491 19.64 -9.71 0.71
N GLU A 492 20.79 -9.12 0.37
CA GLU A 492 21.67 -8.44 1.34
C GLU A 492 21.06 -7.13 1.85
N ILE A 493 20.26 -6.45 1.02
CA ILE A 493 19.51 -5.24 1.41
C ILE A 493 18.41 -5.64 2.37
N GLU A 494 17.59 -6.64 2.06
CA GLU A 494 16.51 -7.11 2.93
C GLU A 494 17.03 -7.56 4.31
N GLU A 495 18.10 -8.37 4.37
CA GLU A 495 18.68 -8.78 5.64
C GLU A 495 19.21 -7.60 6.46
N MET A 496 19.93 -6.68 5.80
CA MET A 496 20.43 -5.47 6.46
C MET A 496 19.29 -4.60 6.97
N VAL A 497 18.30 -4.33 6.12
CA VAL A 497 17.14 -3.50 6.45
C VAL A 497 16.42 -4.10 7.66
N GLN A 498 16.16 -5.40 7.64
CA GLN A 498 15.50 -6.09 8.75
C GLN A 498 16.30 -5.98 10.06
N GLU A 499 17.62 -6.17 10.03
CA GLU A 499 18.48 -6.08 11.22
C GLU A 499 18.53 -4.65 11.78
N VAL A 500 18.73 -3.67 10.90
CA VAL A 500 18.86 -2.26 11.29
C VAL A 500 17.52 -1.71 11.77
N ASP A 501 16.42 -2.08 11.12
CA ASP A 501 15.07 -1.62 11.48
C ASP A 501 14.70 -2.05 12.90
N ILE A 502 14.87 -3.34 13.21
CA ILE A 502 14.64 -3.88 14.56
C ILE A 502 15.53 -3.16 15.58
N GLY A 503 16.80 -2.96 15.25
CA GLY A 503 17.75 -2.26 16.12
C GLY A 503 17.36 -0.81 16.40
N ILE A 504 16.89 -0.08 15.39
CA ILE A 504 16.39 1.30 15.53
C ILE A 504 15.18 1.34 16.46
N GLY A 505 14.23 0.41 16.32
CA GLY A 505 13.07 0.30 17.20
C GLY A 505 13.45 0.01 18.65
N GLU A 506 14.35 -0.95 18.88
CA GLU A 506 14.86 -1.29 20.22
C GLU A 506 15.58 -0.10 20.87
N LEU A 507 16.44 0.59 20.10
CA LEU A 507 17.18 1.77 20.54
C LEU A 507 16.23 2.91 20.95
N ALA A 508 15.14 3.12 20.20
CA ALA A 508 14.13 4.12 20.54
C ALA A 508 13.44 3.81 21.88
N HIS A 509 13.02 2.56 22.10
CA HIS A 509 12.40 2.16 23.37
C HIS A 509 13.37 2.16 24.54
N GLU A 510 14.62 1.75 24.32
CA GLU A 510 15.68 1.80 25.35
C GLU A 510 15.95 3.24 25.77
N LEU A 511 16.16 4.15 24.82
CA LEU A 511 16.43 5.56 25.11
C LEU A 511 15.26 6.24 25.84
N LYS A 512 14.02 5.92 25.45
CA LYS A 512 12.82 6.40 26.16
C LYS A 512 12.85 6.00 27.64
N LYS A 513 13.25 4.77 27.93
CA LYS A 513 13.35 4.23 29.29
C LYS A 513 14.51 4.84 30.06
N GLU A 514 15.66 5.09 29.42
CA GLU A 514 16.81 5.78 30.02
C GLU A 514 16.47 7.23 30.43
N MET A 515 15.74 7.94 29.57
CA MET A 515 15.32 9.32 29.81
C MET A 515 14.07 9.45 30.67
N ASN A 516 13.43 8.34 31.05
CA ASN A 516 12.22 8.27 31.88
C ASN A 516 11.05 9.13 31.36
N LEU A 517 10.82 9.10 30.04
CA LEU A 517 9.76 9.86 29.39
C LEU A 517 8.40 9.15 29.56
N THR A 518 7.60 9.59 30.54
CA THR A 518 6.28 9.00 30.84
C THR A 518 5.14 9.54 29.99
N GLU A 519 5.26 10.77 29.50
CA GLU A 519 4.23 11.48 28.71
C GLU A 519 4.44 11.36 27.19
N THR A 520 5.49 10.66 26.76
CA THR A 520 5.84 10.47 25.36
C THR A 520 5.63 9.00 24.97
N ARG A 521 4.78 8.76 23.99
CA ARG A 521 4.52 7.46 23.36
C ARG A 521 5.37 7.37 22.09
N ILE A 522 5.90 6.17 21.84
CA ILE A 522 6.79 5.91 20.71
C ILE A 522 6.27 4.68 20.02
N TYR A 523 6.13 4.78 18.71
CA TYR A 523 5.70 3.70 17.85
C TYR A 523 6.68 3.56 16.70
N HIS A 524 7.14 2.34 16.49
CA HIS A 524 7.89 1.95 15.32
C HIS A 524 6.93 1.47 14.23
N THR A 525 6.98 2.09 13.06
CA THR A 525 6.13 1.79 11.89
C THR A 525 6.89 2.07 10.57
N GLY A 526 6.18 2.03 9.45
CA GLY A 526 6.72 2.09 8.10
C GLY A 526 6.38 0.81 7.33
N ASP A 527 6.22 0.91 6.02
CA ASP A 527 5.78 -0.22 5.18
C ASP A 527 6.72 -1.41 5.35
N GLN A 528 8.02 -1.14 5.37
CA GLN A 528 9.06 -2.16 5.55
C GLN A 528 8.96 -2.84 6.91
N PHE A 529 8.85 -2.08 8.01
CA PHE A 529 8.73 -2.65 9.34
C PHE A 529 7.47 -3.51 9.50
N VAL A 530 6.34 -3.01 8.99
CA VAL A 530 5.05 -3.71 9.03
C VAL A 530 5.13 -5.00 8.21
N PHE A 531 5.77 -4.93 7.04
CA PHE A 531 6.01 -6.08 6.17
C PHE A 531 6.93 -7.13 6.82
N ASP A 532 8.04 -6.71 7.42
CA ASP A 532 8.97 -7.60 8.14
C ASP A 532 8.31 -8.23 9.37
N THR A 533 7.51 -7.47 10.09
CA THR A 533 6.68 -7.98 11.19
C THR A 533 5.71 -9.05 10.70
N TRP A 534 5.06 -8.83 9.55
CA TRP A 534 4.18 -9.79 8.92
C TRP A 534 4.93 -11.06 8.50
N ILE A 535 6.10 -10.94 7.86
CA ILE A 535 6.93 -12.09 7.44
C ILE A 535 7.35 -12.92 8.64
N ASN A 536 7.85 -12.27 9.69
CA ASN A 536 8.30 -12.95 10.90
C ASN A 536 7.15 -13.67 11.60
N GLN A 537 5.97 -13.04 11.69
CA GLN A 537 4.79 -13.68 12.25
C GLN A 537 4.31 -14.86 11.38
N ALA A 538 4.37 -14.74 10.05
CA ALA A 538 4.02 -15.83 9.14
C ALA A 538 4.97 -17.04 9.29
N LYS A 539 6.28 -16.79 9.43
CA LYS A 539 7.31 -17.81 9.69
C LYS A 539 7.06 -18.54 11.02
N GLU A 540 6.73 -17.81 12.09
CA GLU A 540 6.38 -18.39 13.39
C GLU A 540 5.11 -19.24 13.29
N ASP A 541 4.03 -18.66 12.74
CA ASP A 541 2.71 -19.28 12.65
C ASP A 541 2.77 -20.56 11.82
N ALA A 542 3.46 -20.57 10.68
CA ALA A 542 3.59 -21.75 9.82
C ALA A 542 4.14 -22.96 10.60
N SER A 543 5.17 -22.76 11.42
CA SER A 543 5.76 -23.84 12.22
C SER A 543 4.83 -24.36 13.32
N LEU A 544 4.06 -23.46 13.93
CA LEU A 544 3.09 -23.80 14.96
C LEU A 544 1.90 -24.56 14.38
N ILE A 545 1.38 -24.10 13.24
CA ILE A 545 0.24 -24.71 12.55
C ILE A 545 0.55 -26.15 12.18
N ASP A 546 1.72 -26.43 11.58
CA ASP A 546 2.10 -27.79 11.20
C ASP A 546 2.08 -28.75 12.40
N LEU A 547 2.67 -28.33 13.52
CA LEU A 547 2.71 -29.13 14.76
C LEU A 547 1.30 -29.38 15.31
N VAL A 548 0.47 -28.34 15.39
CA VAL A 548 -0.88 -28.47 15.94
C VAL A 548 -1.77 -29.30 15.03
N THR A 549 -1.66 -29.14 13.71
CA THR A 549 -2.39 -29.94 12.72
C THR A 549 -2.15 -31.43 12.93
N VAL A 550 -0.88 -31.84 13.02
CA VAL A 550 -0.52 -33.25 13.23
C VAL A 550 -1.06 -33.75 14.57
N LEU A 551 -0.90 -32.98 15.65
CA LEU A 551 -1.39 -33.34 16.98
C LEU A 551 -2.92 -33.53 16.99
N LEU A 552 -3.65 -32.61 16.37
CA LEU A 552 -5.10 -32.64 16.30
C LEU A 552 -5.58 -33.87 15.52
N VAL A 553 -5.00 -34.13 14.34
CA VAL A 553 -5.29 -35.32 13.53
C VAL A 553 -5.00 -36.60 14.30
N VAL A 554 -3.88 -36.69 15.02
CA VAL A 554 -3.54 -37.86 15.87
C VAL A 554 -4.65 -38.11 16.91
N VAL A 555 -5.08 -37.07 17.62
CA VAL A 555 -6.12 -37.18 18.66
C VAL A 555 -7.44 -37.68 18.07
N ILE A 556 -7.87 -37.10 16.95
CA ILE A 556 -9.12 -37.51 16.29
C ILE A 556 -9.01 -38.95 15.77
N LEU A 557 -7.88 -39.33 15.16
CA LEU A 557 -7.69 -40.68 14.66
C LEU A 557 -7.69 -41.73 15.79
N LEU A 558 -7.11 -41.40 16.96
CA LEU A 558 -7.19 -42.26 18.14
C LEU A 558 -8.64 -42.50 18.57
N ILE A 559 -9.49 -41.48 18.50
CA ILE A 559 -10.92 -41.57 18.79
C ILE A 559 -11.63 -42.42 17.73
N ILE A 560 -11.42 -42.16 16.44
CA ILE A 560 -12.09 -42.87 15.34
C ILE A 560 -11.74 -44.36 15.32
N PHE A 561 -10.45 -44.70 15.37
CA PHE A 561 -10.01 -46.10 15.26
C PHE A 561 -10.17 -46.88 16.57
N CYS A 562 -10.28 -46.19 17.72
CA CYS A 562 -10.31 -46.81 19.05
C CYS A 562 -9.18 -47.84 19.24
N SER A 563 -8.00 -47.55 18.69
CA SER A 563 -6.81 -48.42 18.65
C SER A 563 -5.58 -47.54 18.78
N LEU A 564 -4.53 -48.03 19.44
CA LEU A 564 -3.26 -47.29 19.52
C LEU A 564 -2.41 -47.45 18.26
N VAL A 565 -2.56 -48.56 17.53
CA VAL A 565 -1.69 -48.87 16.38
C VAL A 565 -2.29 -48.40 15.06
N ALA A 566 -3.61 -48.56 14.87
CA ALA A 566 -4.27 -48.23 13.61
C ALA A 566 -4.09 -46.76 13.17
N PRO A 567 -4.18 -45.75 14.05
CA PRO A 567 -3.96 -44.34 13.69
C PRO A 567 -2.58 -44.04 13.10
N PHE A 568 -1.54 -44.77 13.50
CA PHE A 568 -0.19 -44.53 12.97
C PHE A 568 -0.03 -44.97 11.51
N ILE A 569 -0.89 -45.86 11.01
CA ILE A 569 -0.85 -46.31 9.61
C ILE A 569 -1.08 -45.14 8.65
N PRO A 570 -2.21 -44.40 8.70
CA PRO A 570 -2.42 -43.23 7.86
C PRO A 570 -1.40 -42.12 8.16
N LEU A 571 -1.02 -41.88 9.42
CA LEU A 571 -0.02 -40.86 9.76
C LEU A 571 1.34 -41.10 9.11
N VAL A 572 1.85 -42.34 9.14
CA VAL A 572 3.13 -42.69 8.50
C VAL A 572 3.00 -42.63 6.97
N ALA A 573 1.90 -43.15 6.42
CA ALA A 573 1.68 -43.16 4.98
C ALA A 573 1.53 -41.74 4.40
N ILE A 574 0.77 -40.87 5.05
CA ILE A 574 0.52 -39.51 4.60
C ILE A 574 1.65 -38.56 4.99
N GLY A 575 2.24 -38.71 6.18
CA GLY A 575 3.45 -37.96 6.56
C GLY A 575 4.63 -38.23 5.61
N SER A 576 4.82 -39.49 5.19
CA SER A 576 5.83 -39.83 4.16
C SER A 576 5.51 -39.23 2.79
N SER A 577 4.22 -39.18 2.43
CA SER A 577 3.74 -38.52 1.21
C SER A 577 4.06 -37.02 1.22
N ILE A 578 3.77 -36.32 2.33
CA ILE A 578 4.04 -34.88 2.48
C ILE A 578 5.54 -34.59 2.34
N ALA A 579 6.41 -35.38 2.99
CA ALA A 579 7.86 -35.24 2.83
C ALA A 579 8.32 -35.42 1.37
N LEU A 580 7.75 -36.41 0.67
CA LEU A 580 7.98 -36.61 -0.76
C LEU A 580 7.49 -35.41 -1.58
N SER A 581 6.30 -34.90 -1.31
CA SER A 581 5.74 -33.74 -2.01
C SER A 581 6.56 -32.47 -1.78
N MET A 582 7.06 -32.23 -0.56
CA MET A 582 7.98 -31.13 -0.25
C MET A 582 9.29 -31.27 -1.04
N ALA A 583 9.83 -32.48 -1.16
CA ALA A 583 11.01 -32.71 -2.00
C ALA A 583 10.77 -32.36 -3.47
N PHE A 584 9.59 -32.70 -4.02
CA PHE A 584 9.21 -32.31 -5.38
C PHE A 584 9.08 -30.79 -5.54
N LEU A 585 8.52 -30.09 -4.55
CA LEU A 585 8.46 -28.63 -4.57
C LEU A 585 9.85 -27.98 -4.55
N TRP A 586 10.80 -28.56 -3.83
CA TRP A 586 12.19 -28.08 -3.86
C TRP A 586 12.83 -28.23 -5.25
N PHE A 587 12.51 -29.27 -6.01
CA PHE A 587 12.96 -29.35 -7.40
C PHE A 587 12.28 -28.33 -8.31
N ILE A 588 11.04 -27.94 -8.01
CA ILE A 588 10.30 -26.90 -8.74
C ILE A 588 10.87 -25.51 -8.40
N SER A 589 11.40 -25.32 -7.20
CA SER A 589 11.99 -24.05 -6.76
C SER A 589 13.17 -23.59 -7.63
N PHE A 590 13.75 -24.46 -8.45
CA PHE A 590 14.79 -24.08 -9.41
C PHE A 590 14.27 -23.31 -10.63
N GLY A 591 12.97 -23.31 -10.89
CA GLY A 591 12.37 -22.60 -12.03
C GLY A 591 11.20 -21.69 -11.67
N MET A 592 10.64 -21.82 -10.47
CA MET A 592 9.53 -21.00 -9.98
C MET A 592 9.66 -20.80 -8.48
N ASP A 593 9.45 -19.59 -7.99
CA ASP A 593 9.46 -19.31 -6.56
C ASP A 593 8.32 -20.06 -5.84
N ILE A 594 8.56 -20.42 -4.58
CA ILE A 594 7.62 -21.21 -3.78
C ILE A 594 7.10 -20.36 -2.64
N HIS A 595 5.81 -19.99 -2.72
CA HIS A 595 5.16 -19.25 -1.65
C HIS A 595 4.89 -20.16 -0.43
N PHE A 596 5.08 -19.65 0.80
CA PHE A 596 4.87 -20.43 2.03
C PHE A 596 3.46 -21.03 2.12
N MET A 597 2.43 -20.29 1.68
CA MET A 597 1.03 -20.75 1.66
C MET A 597 0.85 -22.03 0.85
N ALA A 598 1.65 -22.24 -0.21
CA ALA A 598 1.60 -23.45 -1.03
C ALA A 598 2.00 -24.69 -0.21
N THR A 599 3.01 -24.57 0.64
CA THR A 599 3.42 -25.65 1.54
C THR A 599 2.44 -25.87 2.68
N LEU A 600 1.92 -24.78 3.25
CA LEU A 600 0.94 -24.83 4.33
C LEU A 600 -0.35 -25.53 3.90
N LEU A 601 -0.92 -25.10 2.77
CA LEU A 601 -2.12 -25.72 2.19
C LEU A 601 -1.83 -27.14 1.71
N LEU A 602 -0.65 -27.43 1.15
CA LEU A 602 -0.27 -28.80 0.79
C LEU A 602 -0.31 -29.72 2.01
N THR A 603 0.29 -29.34 3.14
CA THR A 603 0.35 -30.15 4.37
C THR A 603 -1.05 -30.39 4.92
N VAL A 604 -1.83 -29.32 5.13
CA VAL A 604 -3.19 -29.39 5.69
C VAL A 604 -4.12 -30.21 4.80
N THR A 605 -4.10 -29.96 3.49
CA THR A 605 -4.94 -30.66 2.51
C THR A 605 -4.55 -32.13 2.40
N SER A 606 -3.25 -32.44 2.38
CA SER A 606 -2.77 -33.82 2.29
C SER A 606 -3.09 -34.60 3.57
N LEU A 607 -2.96 -33.99 4.75
CA LEU A 607 -3.39 -34.62 6.01
C LEU A 607 -4.90 -34.83 6.05
N GLY A 608 -5.70 -33.86 5.62
CA GLY A 608 -7.16 -34.00 5.57
C GLY A 608 -7.60 -35.09 4.60
N ALA A 609 -7.45 -34.85 3.30
CA ALA A 609 -7.93 -35.75 2.25
C ALA A 609 -7.17 -37.08 2.20
N GLY A 610 -5.85 -37.05 2.42
CA GLY A 610 -5.03 -38.26 2.40
C GLY A 610 -5.39 -39.23 3.53
N VAL A 611 -5.65 -38.73 4.74
CA VAL A 611 -6.11 -39.58 5.86
C VAL A 611 -7.49 -40.16 5.55
N ASP A 612 -8.38 -39.40 4.92
CA ASP A 612 -9.70 -39.88 4.50
C ASP A 612 -9.59 -41.07 3.55
N TYR A 613 -8.69 -41.00 2.55
CA TYR A 613 -8.43 -42.13 1.65
C TYR A 613 -7.99 -43.39 2.40
N CYS A 614 -7.18 -43.22 3.45
CA CYS A 614 -6.76 -44.31 4.31
C CYS A 614 -7.94 -44.88 5.12
N ILE A 615 -8.80 -44.03 5.68
CA ILE A 615 -9.99 -44.44 6.45
C ILE A 615 -10.93 -45.26 5.56
N PHE A 616 -11.11 -44.91 4.28
CA PHE A 616 -11.95 -45.68 3.36
C PHE A 616 -11.40 -47.08 3.09
N ILE A 617 -10.12 -47.20 2.79
CA ILE A 617 -9.48 -48.51 2.58
C ILE A 617 -9.54 -49.34 3.86
N PHE A 618 -9.27 -48.71 5.02
CA PHE A 618 -9.29 -49.37 6.31
C PHE A 618 -10.69 -49.83 6.71
N SER A 619 -11.71 -48.98 6.55
CA SER A 619 -13.10 -49.31 6.89
C SER A 619 -13.61 -50.47 6.04
N ARG A 620 -13.26 -50.52 4.75
CA ARG A 620 -13.63 -51.64 3.88
C ARG A 620 -12.88 -52.93 4.25
N TYR A 621 -11.59 -52.83 4.54
CA TYR A 621 -10.81 -53.96 5.04
C TYR A 621 -11.42 -54.51 6.34
N ALA A 622 -11.80 -53.63 7.26
CA ALA A 622 -12.43 -53.98 8.52
C ALA A 622 -13.80 -54.65 8.32
N GLU A 623 -14.60 -54.16 7.36
CA GLU A 623 -15.90 -54.74 6.99
C GLU A 623 -15.74 -56.20 6.50
N GLU A 624 -14.80 -56.45 5.59
CA GLU A 624 -14.56 -57.80 5.04
C GLU A 624 -13.94 -58.74 6.09
N ARG A 625 -13.07 -58.24 6.97
CA ARG A 625 -12.55 -59.02 8.11
C ARG A 625 -13.67 -59.42 9.08
N LYS A 626 -14.69 -58.57 9.29
CA LYS A 626 -15.87 -58.89 10.11
C LYS A 626 -16.74 -59.99 9.47
N LYS A 627 -16.82 -60.04 8.13
CA LYS A 627 -17.53 -61.11 7.39
C LYS A 627 -16.81 -62.46 7.42
N GLY A 628 -15.64 -62.54 8.05
CA GLY A 628 -14.85 -63.77 8.19
C GLY A 628 -13.83 -64.00 7.07
N CYS A 629 -13.62 -63.04 6.17
CA CYS A 629 -12.62 -63.17 5.10
C CYS A 629 -11.19 -63.23 5.65
N ASN A 630 -10.32 -64.00 5.00
CA ASN A 630 -8.89 -64.02 5.30
C ASN A 630 -8.25 -62.65 5.03
N LYS A 631 -7.10 -62.35 5.63
CA LYS A 631 -6.40 -61.06 5.53
C LYS A 631 -6.14 -60.68 4.08
N ASP A 632 -5.64 -61.61 3.28
CA ASP A 632 -5.26 -61.34 1.90
C ASP A 632 -6.50 -61.07 1.03
N ASP A 633 -7.53 -61.90 1.16
CA ASP A 633 -8.78 -61.75 0.40
C ASP A 633 -9.56 -60.49 0.80
N ALA A 634 -9.59 -60.17 2.09
CA ALA A 634 -10.20 -58.95 2.61
C ALA A 634 -9.49 -57.71 2.05
N LEU A 635 -8.16 -57.75 1.94
CA LEU A 635 -7.36 -56.65 1.42
C LEU A 635 -7.51 -56.48 -0.09
N VAL A 636 -7.47 -57.57 -0.86
CA VAL A 636 -7.73 -57.54 -2.31
C VAL A 636 -9.10 -56.93 -2.58
N THR A 637 -10.11 -57.34 -1.80
CA THR A 637 -11.48 -56.79 -1.92
C THR A 637 -11.51 -55.31 -1.53
N ALA A 638 -10.83 -54.91 -0.46
CA ALA A 638 -10.76 -53.50 -0.06
C ALA A 638 -10.12 -52.62 -1.14
N VAL A 639 -8.97 -53.02 -1.69
CA VAL A 639 -8.29 -52.27 -2.77
C VAL A 639 -9.14 -52.25 -4.04
N SER A 640 -9.83 -53.34 -4.37
CA SER A 640 -10.66 -53.42 -5.59
C SER A 640 -11.81 -52.42 -5.60
N PHE A 641 -12.45 -52.18 -4.45
CA PHE A 641 -13.64 -51.32 -4.36
C PHE A 641 -13.32 -49.94 -3.78
N ALA A 642 -12.68 -49.90 -2.61
CA ALA A 642 -12.32 -48.63 -1.97
C ALA A 642 -11.19 -47.94 -2.75
N GLY A 643 -10.21 -48.68 -3.26
CA GLY A 643 -9.13 -48.12 -4.07
C GLY A 643 -9.60 -47.51 -5.40
N GLU A 644 -10.58 -48.14 -6.07
CA GLU A 644 -11.22 -47.57 -7.28
C GLU A 644 -11.91 -46.24 -6.95
N SER A 645 -12.63 -46.19 -5.83
CA SER A 645 -13.33 -44.98 -5.38
C SER A 645 -12.34 -43.87 -4.99
N VAL A 646 -11.30 -44.19 -4.22
CA VAL A 646 -10.21 -43.27 -3.83
C VAL A 646 -9.49 -42.71 -5.06
N PHE A 647 -9.24 -43.51 -6.09
CA PHE A 647 -8.58 -43.03 -7.31
C PHE A 647 -9.43 -41.99 -8.05
N HIS A 648 -10.74 -42.25 -8.19
CA HIS A 648 -11.64 -41.32 -8.86
C HIS A 648 -11.85 -40.02 -8.07
N SER A 649 -11.88 -40.14 -6.75
CA SER A 649 -11.93 -39.02 -5.81
C SER A 649 -10.65 -38.16 -5.89
N GLY A 650 -9.46 -38.75 -5.80
CA GLY A 650 -8.21 -38.00 -5.98
C GLY A 650 -8.10 -37.33 -7.35
N LEU A 651 -8.60 -37.97 -8.41
CA LEU A 651 -8.64 -37.37 -9.75
C LEU A 651 -9.54 -36.11 -9.81
N THR A 652 -10.70 -36.12 -9.14
CA THR A 652 -11.56 -34.91 -9.08
C THR A 652 -10.87 -33.78 -8.33
N VAL A 653 -10.18 -34.09 -7.23
CA VAL A 653 -9.41 -33.11 -6.45
C VAL A 653 -8.27 -32.51 -7.30
N MET A 654 -7.53 -33.35 -8.02
CA MET A 654 -6.48 -32.90 -8.94
C MET A 654 -7.01 -31.96 -10.03
N VAL A 655 -8.22 -32.18 -10.54
CA VAL A 655 -8.84 -31.28 -11.52
C VAL A 655 -9.23 -29.94 -10.89
N GLY A 656 -9.77 -29.95 -9.67
CA GLY A 656 -10.07 -28.72 -8.92
C GLY A 656 -8.83 -27.86 -8.68
N PHE A 657 -7.76 -28.46 -8.18
CA PHE A 657 -6.48 -27.75 -7.96
C PHE A 657 -5.77 -27.40 -9.26
N GLY A 658 -5.83 -28.28 -10.26
CA GLY A 658 -5.22 -28.08 -11.56
C GLY A 658 -5.80 -26.90 -12.33
N ALA A 659 -7.06 -26.52 -12.07
CA ALA A 659 -7.66 -25.34 -12.66
C ALA A 659 -6.98 -24.03 -12.22
N MET A 660 -6.42 -23.98 -11.01
CA MET A 660 -5.68 -22.81 -10.52
C MET A 660 -4.33 -22.62 -11.23
N ILE A 661 -3.86 -23.60 -12.00
CA ILE A 661 -2.59 -23.53 -12.75
C ILE A 661 -2.72 -22.66 -14.02
N ILE A 662 -3.94 -22.57 -14.57
CA ILE A 662 -4.22 -21.97 -15.88
C ILE A 662 -4.08 -20.44 -15.90
N PRO A 663 -4.61 -19.68 -14.92
CA PRO A 663 -4.48 -18.23 -14.91
C PRO A 663 -3.03 -17.76 -14.99
N ASN A 664 -2.84 -16.56 -15.55
CA ASN A 664 -1.56 -15.87 -15.50
C ASN A 664 -1.40 -15.15 -14.16
N PHE A 665 -1.48 -15.90 -13.05
CA PHE A 665 -1.22 -15.40 -11.70
C PHE A 665 -0.29 -16.39 -10.99
N PRO A 666 1.01 -16.07 -10.85
CA PRO A 666 2.01 -16.98 -10.28
C PRO A 666 1.61 -17.59 -8.94
N LEU A 667 1.01 -16.81 -8.04
CA LEU A 667 0.56 -17.29 -6.72
C LEU A 667 -0.46 -18.43 -6.84
N LEU A 668 -1.53 -18.24 -7.63
CA LEU A 668 -2.53 -19.30 -7.88
C LEU A 668 -1.91 -20.53 -8.52
N ARG A 669 -0.96 -20.32 -9.45
CA ARG A 669 -0.30 -21.40 -10.17
C ARG A 669 0.53 -22.27 -9.22
N ILE A 670 1.33 -21.68 -8.35
CA ILE A 670 2.14 -22.46 -7.40
C ILE A 670 1.28 -23.16 -6.34
N LEU A 671 0.21 -22.52 -5.85
CA LEU A 671 -0.77 -23.15 -4.97
C LEU A 671 -1.40 -24.40 -5.63
N GLY A 672 -1.87 -24.27 -6.88
CA GLY A 672 -2.46 -25.36 -7.65
C GLY A 672 -1.49 -26.52 -7.90
N ILE A 673 -0.23 -26.22 -8.26
CA ILE A 673 0.84 -27.22 -8.47
C ILE A 673 1.13 -27.97 -7.17
N ALA A 674 1.35 -27.25 -6.07
CA ALA A 674 1.68 -27.83 -4.78
C ALA A 674 0.59 -28.79 -4.30
N MET A 675 -0.67 -28.35 -4.32
CA MET A 675 -1.79 -29.20 -3.89
C MET A 675 -2.02 -30.40 -4.82
N CYS A 676 -1.85 -30.23 -6.15
CA CYS A 676 -1.90 -31.35 -7.10
C CYS A 676 -0.86 -32.43 -6.79
N ILE A 677 0.39 -32.04 -6.53
CA ILE A 677 1.48 -32.96 -6.16
C ILE A 677 1.17 -33.64 -4.82
N GLY A 678 0.76 -32.85 -3.82
CA GLY A 678 0.36 -33.33 -2.50
C GLY A 678 -0.67 -34.45 -2.56
N ILE A 679 -1.79 -34.21 -3.27
CA ILE A 679 -2.86 -35.20 -3.41
C ILE A 679 -2.44 -36.39 -4.28
N SER A 680 -1.70 -36.17 -5.37
CA SER A 680 -1.25 -37.27 -6.23
C SER A 680 -0.42 -38.29 -5.46
N ILE A 681 0.56 -37.81 -4.69
CA ILE A 681 1.44 -38.68 -3.90
C ILE A 681 0.66 -39.28 -2.72
N SER A 682 -0.25 -38.53 -2.10
CA SER A 682 -1.06 -39.01 -0.96
C SER A 682 -2.04 -40.10 -1.38
N MET A 683 -2.67 -39.96 -2.55
CA MET A 683 -3.52 -40.97 -3.17
C MET A 683 -2.72 -42.24 -3.51
N LEU A 684 -1.53 -42.11 -4.10
CA LEU A 684 -0.65 -43.25 -4.39
C LEU A 684 -0.22 -43.96 -3.10
N SER A 685 0.13 -43.20 -2.05
CA SER A 685 0.46 -43.74 -0.73
C SER A 685 -0.72 -44.49 -0.11
N ALA A 686 -1.94 -43.93 -0.19
CA ALA A 686 -3.15 -44.59 0.30
C ALA A 686 -3.43 -45.91 -0.43
N ILE A 687 -3.25 -45.98 -1.75
CA ILE A 687 -3.54 -47.19 -2.53
C ILE A 687 -2.44 -48.26 -2.39
N LEU A 688 -1.17 -47.87 -2.22
CA LEU A 688 -0.03 -48.80 -2.21
C LEU A 688 0.54 -49.06 -0.81
N VAL A 689 0.86 -48.00 -0.07
CA VAL A 689 1.59 -48.06 1.20
C VAL A 689 0.68 -48.54 2.31
N VAL A 690 -0.53 -47.97 2.43
CA VAL A 690 -1.47 -48.30 3.51
C VAL A 690 -1.84 -49.79 3.51
N PRO A 691 -2.31 -50.39 2.40
CA PRO A 691 -2.52 -51.83 2.32
C PRO A 691 -1.27 -52.65 2.66
N SER A 692 -0.09 -52.19 2.26
CA SER A 692 1.17 -52.89 2.54
C SER A 692 1.51 -52.89 4.03
N ILE A 693 1.28 -51.77 4.74
CA ILE A 693 1.45 -51.67 6.19
C ILE A 693 0.41 -52.54 6.91
N ILE A 694 -0.84 -52.55 6.45
CA ILE A 694 -1.91 -53.41 7.01
C ILE A 694 -1.50 -54.88 6.96
N LEU A 695 -0.96 -55.37 5.83
CA LEU A 695 -0.47 -56.74 5.71
C LEU A 695 0.74 -57.02 6.61
N LEU A 696 1.68 -56.06 6.70
CA LEU A 696 2.87 -56.20 7.53
C LEU A 696 2.52 -56.35 9.03
N LEU A 697 1.58 -55.55 9.51
CA LEU A 697 1.15 -55.55 10.92
C LEU A 697 0.13 -56.66 11.23
N GLY A 698 -0.66 -57.08 10.24
CA GLY A 698 -1.67 -58.12 10.38
C GLY A 698 -2.70 -57.78 11.47
N ASP A 699 -3.00 -58.72 12.37
CA ASP A 699 -4.02 -58.49 13.42
C ASP A 699 -3.54 -57.57 14.56
N LYS A 700 -2.25 -57.19 14.58
CA LYS A 700 -1.71 -56.27 15.59
C LYS A 700 -2.27 -54.86 15.46
N ILE A 701 -2.82 -54.49 14.30
CA ILE A 701 -3.45 -53.18 14.06
C ILE A 701 -4.61 -52.88 15.02
N TRP A 702 -5.24 -53.93 15.57
CA TRP A 702 -6.38 -53.83 16.48
C TRP A 702 -5.97 -53.77 17.96
N TRP A 703 -4.67 -53.64 18.26
CA TRP A 703 -4.19 -53.63 19.63
C TRP A 703 -4.21 -52.21 20.25
N PRO A 704 -4.63 -52.05 21.52
CA PRO A 704 -5.20 -53.05 22.42
C PRO A 704 -6.71 -53.26 22.19
N LYS A 705 -7.15 -54.53 22.19
CA LYS A 705 -8.58 -54.89 21.98
C LYS A 705 -9.50 -54.34 23.08
N VAL A 706 -8.96 -54.03 24.26
CA VAL A 706 -9.71 -53.49 25.42
C VAL A 706 -10.33 -52.14 25.10
N LEU A 707 -9.62 -51.25 24.39
CA LEU A 707 -10.15 -49.95 23.98
C LEU A 707 -11.34 -50.09 23.02
N GLN A 708 -11.33 -51.11 22.16
CA GLN A 708 -12.46 -51.42 21.27
C GLN A 708 -13.69 -51.97 22.00
N ILE A 709 -13.53 -52.52 23.21
CA ILE A 709 -14.62 -53.05 24.03
C ILE A 709 -15.23 -51.92 24.89
N ILE A 710 -14.41 -50.96 25.31
CA ILE A 710 -14.81 -49.84 26.19
C ILE A 710 -15.39 -48.65 25.39
N LEU A 711 -14.76 -48.27 24.28
CA LEU A 711 -15.11 -47.06 23.52
C LEU A 711 -16.06 -47.32 22.34
N ARG A 712 -16.22 -48.57 21.88
CA ARG A 712 -17.29 -48.87 20.92
C ARG A 712 -18.63 -48.89 21.66
N PRO A 713 -19.68 -48.21 21.16
CA PRO A 713 -21.00 -48.36 21.74
C PRO A 713 -21.41 -49.84 21.69
N GLN A 714 -21.53 -50.46 22.86
CA GLN A 714 -21.85 -51.88 23.04
C GLN A 714 -23.17 -52.30 22.36
N LYS A 715 -24.01 -51.35 21.93
CA LYS A 715 -25.26 -51.59 21.23
C LYS A 715 -25.11 -52.01 19.76
N TRP A 716 -23.93 -51.88 19.16
CA TRP A 716 -23.74 -52.22 17.75
C TRP A 716 -23.53 -53.70 17.45
N PHE A 717 -23.23 -54.57 18.43
CA PHE A 717 -22.78 -55.95 18.11
C PHE A 717 -23.06 -57.04 19.18
N ARG A 718 -24.14 -56.98 19.96
CA ARG A 718 -24.45 -58.05 20.94
C ARG A 718 -25.38 -59.16 20.39
N LYS A 719 -24.74 -60.18 19.79
CA LYS A 719 -24.89 -61.63 20.04
C LYS A 719 -26.16 -62.40 19.58
N ASP A 720 -26.14 -62.91 18.34
CA ASP A 720 -26.93 -64.10 17.89
C ASP A 720 -26.31 -65.44 18.35
N LYS A 721 -25.40 -65.39 19.32
CA LYS A 721 -24.64 -66.57 19.77
C LYS A 721 -25.26 -67.26 20.99
N GLU A 722 -26.39 -66.78 21.50
CA GLU A 722 -27.11 -67.40 22.63
C GLU A 722 -28.36 -68.19 22.20
N GLU A 723 -28.92 -68.01 21.00
CA GLU A 723 -30.09 -68.78 20.53
C GLU A 723 -29.74 -70.09 19.81
N LYS A 724 -28.51 -70.24 19.29
CA LYS A 724 -28.10 -71.49 18.61
C LYS A 724 -27.85 -72.66 19.57
N ASP A 725 -27.50 -72.40 20.82
CA ASP A 725 -27.21 -73.46 21.79
C ASP A 725 -28.47 -74.04 22.43
N ASP A 726 -29.63 -73.36 22.29
CA ASP A 726 -30.92 -73.82 22.83
C ASP A 726 -31.81 -74.50 21.76
N GLU A 727 -31.71 -74.14 20.47
CA GLU A 727 -32.45 -74.83 19.40
C GLU A 727 -31.88 -76.22 19.05
N GLU A 728 -30.60 -76.47 19.29
CA GLU A 728 -29.94 -77.75 18.96
C GLU A 728 -30.29 -78.89 19.95
N LYS A 729 -31.03 -78.60 21.03
CA LYS A 729 -31.47 -79.59 22.04
C LYS A 729 -32.88 -80.17 21.83
N THR A 730 -33.64 -79.72 20.82
CA THR A 730 -35.09 -80.02 20.75
C THR A 730 -35.61 -80.59 19.42
N ARG A 731 -34.81 -81.36 18.67
CA ARG A 731 -35.35 -82.15 17.55
C ARG A 731 -34.93 -83.61 17.59
N THR A 732 -35.75 -84.41 18.25
CA THR A 732 -35.81 -85.86 18.09
C THR A 732 -36.37 -86.25 16.71
N THR A 733 -35.80 -87.32 16.19
CA THR A 733 -36.16 -88.15 15.02
C THR A 733 -37.66 -88.43 14.88
N GLU A 734 -38.20 -88.29 13.66
CA GLU A 734 -38.90 -89.36 12.90
C GLU A 734 -39.53 -88.82 11.60
N ASP A 735 -39.48 -89.68 10.56
CA ASP A 735 -40.24 -89.70 9.30
C ASP A 735 -39.98 -88.70 8.16
N LEU A 736 -39.25 -89.15 7.12
CA LEU A 736 -39.59 -89.03 5.67
C LEU A 736 -38.57 -89.79 4.76
N PRO A 737 -38.99 -90.28 3.56
CA PRO A 737 -38.33 -91.38 2.83
C PRO A 737 -37.22 -90.98 1.84
N ASP A 738 -36.40 -91.97 1.48
CA ASP A 738 -35.25 -91.93 0.56
C ASP A 738 -35.59 -91.54 -0.88
N GLY A 739 -34.78 -90.65 -1.48
CA GLY A 739 -34.56 -90.62 -2.94
C GLY A 739 -34.95 -89.38 -3.75
N ALA A 740 -34.87 -88.15 -3.23
CA ALA A 740 -35.04 -86.92 -4.03
C ALA A 740 -33.86 -85.93 -3.91
N PRO A 741 -33.40 -85.28 -5.00
CA PRO A 741 -32.28 -84.33 -4.95
C PRO A 741 -32.63 -83.11 -4.10
N HIS A 742 -31.78 -82.83 -3.11
CA HIS A 742 -31.87 -81.66 -2.23
C HIS A 742 -31.56 -80.35 -2.97
N PHE A 743 -32.55 -79.81 -3.69
CA PHE A 743 -32.59 -78.36 -3.95
C PHE A 743 -33.29 -77.68 -2.76
N ARG A 744 -32.49 -77.14 -1.84
CA ARG A 744 -33.00 -76.27 -0.76
C ARG A 744 -33.51 -74.97 -1.37
N LYS A 745 -34.81 -74.92 -1.67
CA LYS A 745 -35.60 -73.68 -1.66
C LYS A 745 -35.59 -73.13 -0.23
N LYS A 746 -34.55 -72.37 0.13
CA LYS A 746 -34.50 -71.62 1.39
C LYS A 746 -33.85 -70.26 1.15
N GLU A 747 -34.48 -69.43 0.32
CA GLU A 747 -33.97 -68.07 0.05
C GLU A 747 -35.06 -67.04 -0.28
N LYS A 748 -36.35 -67.32 0.02
CA LYS A 748 -37.44 -66.38 -0.34
C LYS A 748 -38.51 -66.09 0.72
N ARG A 749 -38.35 -66.48 1.99
CA ARG A 749 -39.42 -66.26 2.99
C ARG A 749 -39.02 -65.97 4.46
N GLU A 750 -37.78 -65.61 4.77
CA GLU A 750 -37.37 -65.29 6.16
C GLU A 750 -37.01 -63.80 6.39
N GLU A 751 -37.42 -62.86 5.51
CA GLU A 751 -37.03 -61.43 5.62
C GLU A 751 -38.22 -60.46 5.81
N TYR A 752 -39.31 -60.90 6.45
CA TYR A 752 -40.39 -60.01 6.89
C TYR A 752 -40.93 -60.50 8.23
N GLY A 753 -40.33 -60.04 9.32
CA GLY A 753 -40.78 -60.38 10.66
C GLY A 753 -39.77 -60.14 11.78
N GLU A 754 -39.09 -58.99 11.79
CA GLU A 754 -38.43 -58.50 13.02
C GLU A 754 -38.89 -57.07 13.28
N GLU A 755 -39.80 -56.96 14.24
CA GLU A 755 -40.34 -55.68 14.69
C GLU A 755 -39.38 -55.09 15.74
N ASN A 756 -38.82 -53.92 15.38
CA ASN A 756 -38.40 -52.83 16.26
C ASN A 756 -37.06 -52.92 17.04
N GLN A 757 -35.95 -52.66 16.35
CA GLN A 757 -34.89 -51.75 16.86
C GLN A 757 -34.03 -51.16 15.72
N GLN A 758 -34.63 -50.29 14.90
CA GLN A 758 -33.94 -49.61 13.80
C GLN A 758 -32.84 -48.65 14.31
N SER A 759 -31.66 -48.71 13.68
CA SER A 759 -30.55 -47.76 13.82
C SER A 759 -31.03 -46.31 13.73
N VAL A 760 -30.44 -45.40 14.54
CA VAL A 760 -30.79 -43.96 14.51
C VAL A 760 -30.62 -43.38 13.11
N MET A 761 -29.61 -43.85 12.36
CA MET A 761 -29.37 -43.40 10.98
C MET A 761 -30.46 -43.86 10.01
N ILE A 762 -31.02 -45.07 10.18
CA ILE A 762 -32.17 -45.52 9.40
C ILE A 762 -33.39 -44.65 9.66
N LYS A 763 -33.64 -44.23 10.90
CA LYS A 763 -34.76 -43.32 11.22
C LYS A 763 -34.59 -41.96 10.54
N ILE A 764 -33.38 -41.40 10.58
CA ILE A 764 -33.04 -40.15 9.90
C ILE A 764 -33.22 -40.31 8.38
N ALA A 765 -32.71 -41.40 7.81
CA ALA A 765 -32.81 -41.66 6.38
C ALA A 765 -34.27 -41.86 5.92
N ASN A 766 -35.09 -42.55 6.71
CA ASN A 766 -36.53 -42.72 6.43
C ASN A 766 -37.24 -41.36 6.47
N PHE A 767 -36.96 -40.53 7.49
CA PHE A 767 -37.52 -39.18 7.57
C PHE A 767 -37.16 -38.33 6.33
N ILE A 768 -35.89 -38.36 5.90
CA ILE A 768 -35.42 -37.62 4.73
C ILE A 768 -36.10 -38.11 3.44
N THR A 769 -36.23 -39.43 3.29
CA THR A 769 -36.83 -40.03 2.07
C THR A 769 -38.36 -39.85 1.99
N GLU A 770 -39.01 -39.56 3.12
CA GLU A 770 -40.43 -39.19 3.18
C GLU A 770 -40.64 -37.68 2.93
N HIS A 771 -39.76 -36.82 3.46
CA HIS A 771 -39.95 -35.37 3.47
C HIS A 771 -39.00 -34.61 2.52
N GLY A 772 -38.45 -35.27 1.50
CA GLY A 772 -37.43 -34.70 0.62
C GLY A 772 -37.77 -33.32 0.04
N LEU A 773 -39.01 -33.10 -0.43
CA LEU A 773 -39.44 -31.80 -0.99
C LEU A 773 -39.36 -30.67 0.06
N LEU A 774 -39.88 -30.92 1.26
CA LEU A 774 -39.90 -29.95 2.35
C LEU A 774 -38.47 -29.57 2.75
N ILE A 775 -37.60 -30.57 2.88
CA ILE A 775 -36.19 -30.36 3.23
C ILE A 775 -35.49 -29.52 2.17
N THR A 776 -35.67 -29.82 0.88
CA THR A 776 -35.05 -29.04 -0.21
C THR A 776 -35.56 -27.60 -0.25
N LEU A 777 -36.86 -27.36 -0.06
CA LEU A 777 -37.43 -26.00 0.00
C LEU A 777 -36.89 -25.22 1.20
N LEU A 778 -36.86 -25.84 2.38
CA LEU A 778 -36.34 -25.22 3.59
C LEU A 778 -34.84 -24.87 3.44
N THR A 779 -34.08 -25.76 2.80
CA THR A 779 -32.66 -25.50 2.47
C THR A 779 -32.51 -24.28 1.58
N LEU A 780 -33.31 -24.15 0.51
CA LEU A 780 -33.26 -22.98 -0.37
C LEU A 780 -33.58 -21.68 0.38
N VAL A 781 -34.56 -21.71 1.30
CA VAL A 781 -34.90 -20.55 2.13
C VAL A 781 -33.75 -20.18 3.08
N ILE A 782 -33.09 -21.16 3.69
CA ILE A 782 -31.94 -20.92 4.57
C ILE A 782 -30.76 -20.34 3.80
N VAL A 783 -30.48 -20.84 2.59
CA VAL A 783 -29.31 -20.43 1.80
C VAL A 783 -29.51 -19.07 1.11
N ALA A 784 -30.74 -18.70 0.76
CA ALA A 784 -31.06 -17.44 0.07
C ALA A 784 -30.42 -16.17 0.68
N PRO A 785 -30.48 -15.91 2.00
CA PRO A 785 -29.82 -14.73 2.58
C PRO A 785 -28.29 -14.80 2.46
N PHE A 786 -27.69 -15.98 2.58
CA PHE A 786 -26.23 -16.14 2.46
C PHE A 786 -25.74 -15.96 1.02
N LEU A 787 -26.56 -16.34 0.04
CA LEU A 787 -26.28 -16.02 -1.38
C LEU A 787 -26.25 -14.51 -1.61
N TYR A 788 -27.15 -13.75 -0.97
CA TYR A 788 -27.12 -12.29 -1.04
C TYR A 788 -25.83 -11.74 -0.44
N PHE A 789 -25.48 -12.14 0.78
CA PHE A 789 -24.21 -11.73 1.41
C PHE A 789 -23.00 -12.07 0.54
N ALA A 790 -22.89 -13.33 0.10
CA ALA A 790 -21.81 -13.77 -0.78
C ALA A 790 -21.71 -12.96 -2.09
N ALA A 791 -22.83 -12.49 -2.64
CA ALA A 791 -22.86 -11.67 -3.85
C ALA A 791 -22.53 -10.18 -3.59
N THR A 792 -22.78 -9.67 -2.39
CA THR A 792 -22.48 -8.28 -1.97
C THR A 792 -21.16 -8.17 -1.19
N MET A 793 -20.37 -9.23 -1.19
CA MET A 793 -19.15 -9.33 -0.41
C MET A 793 -18.06 -8.45 -1.05
N GLU A 794 -17.54 -7.49 -0.29
CA GLU A 794 -16.37 -6.73 -0.69
C GLU A 794 -15.10 -7.42 -0.17
N THR A 795 -14.14 -7.64 -1.07
CA THR A 795 -12.82 -8.16 -0.74
C THR A 795 -11.82 -7.01 -0.65
N SER A 796 -10.83 -7.14 0.23
CA SER A 796 -9.75 -6.15 0.36
C SER A 796 -8.41 -6.77 0.05
N THR A 797 -7.52 -5.98 -0.55
CA THR A 797 -6.10 -6.28 -0.79
C THR A 797 -5.19 -5.75 0.34
N ASP A 798 -5.75 -5.11 1.38
CA ASP A 798 -5.01 -4.57 2.51
C ASP A 798 -4.57 -5.67 3.49
N VAL A 799 -3.55 -6.46 3.12
CA VAL A 799 -2.97 -7.49 4.01
C VAL A 799 -2.40 -6.86 5.29
N MET A 800 -1.88 -5.63 5.19
CA MET A 800 -1.19 -4.96 6.29
C MET A 800 -2.17 -4.40 7.32
N GLY A 801 -3.33 -3.90 6.88
CA GLY A 801 -4.46 -3.58 7.73
C GLY A 801 -5.19 -4.80 8.30
N MET A 802 -4.95 -5.99 7.74
CA MET A 802 -5.31 -7.28 8.32
C MET A 802 -4.28 -7.79 9.34
N LEU A 803 -3.32 -6.98 9.79
CA LEU A 803 -2.55 -7.29 11.00
C LEU A 803 -3.37 -6.99 12.25
N PRO A 804 -3.24 -7.79 13.32
CA PRO A 804 -3.85 -7.47 14.61
C PRO A 804 -3.48 -6.08 15.11
N LYS A 805 -4.48 -5.32 15.57
CA LYS A 805 -4.31 -3.94 16.10
C LYS A 805 -3.36 -3.84 17.31
N ASP A 806 -3.00 -4.95 17.92
CA ASP A 806 -2.07 -4.98 19.04
C ASP A 806 -0.61 -4.78 18.61
N PHE A 807 -0.27 -5.05 17.35
CA PHE A 807 1.08 -4.87 16.80
C PHE A 807 1.48 -3.40 16.80
N GLU A 808 2.75 -3.15 17.13
CA GLU A 808 3.29 -1.79 17.23
C GLU A 808 3.24 -1.04 15.90
N GLY A 809 3.60 -1.71 14.81
CA GLY A 809 3.54 -1.15 13.45
C GLY A 809 2.15 -0.67 13.07
N THR A 810 1.11 -1.43 13.41
CA THR A 810 -0.29 -1.06 13.16
C THR A 810 -0.71 0.15 14.01
N LYS A 811 -0.34 0.19 15.29
CA LYS A 811 -0.62 1.36 16.15
C LYS A 811 0.07 2.63 15.66
N GLY A 812 1.34 2.51 15.26
CA GLY A 812 2.08 3.64 14.70
C GLY A 812 1.45 4.15 13.41
N ARG A 813 0.97 3.24 12.54
CA ARG A 813 0.24 3.59 11.31
C ARG A 813 -1.08 4.30 11.61
N ASP A 814 -1.87 3.78 12.55
CA ASP A 814 -3.15 4.38 12.94
C ASP A 814 -2.94 5.81 13.48
N VAL A 815 -1.97 6.00 14.38
CA VAL A 815 -1.60 7.33 14.92
C VAL A 815 -1.10 8.26 13.81
N LEU A 816 -0.30 7.75 12.89
CA LEU A 816 0.19 8.52 11.74
C LEU A 816 -0.97 9.01 10.87
N SER A 817 -1.93 8.13 10.57
CA SER A 817 -3.10 8.44 9.75
C SER A 817 -4.07 9.43 10.41
N GLU A 818 -4.12 9.48 11.74
CA GLU A 818 -5.01 10.38 12.50
C GLU A 818 -4.36 11.75 12.74
N ALA A 819 -3.03 11.78 12.96
CA ALA A 819 -2.33 12.99 13.39
C ALA A 819 -1.74 13.84 12.26
N MET A 820 -1.41 13.23 11.11
CA MET A 820 -0.81 13.95 9.98
C MET A 820 -1.88 14.41 8.99
N SER A 821 -1.85 15.69 8.59
CA SER A 821 -2.81 16.26 7.63
C SER A 821 -2.41 16.07 6.16
N VAL A 822 -1.25 15.46 5.90
CA VAL A 822 -0.69 15.27 4.55
C VAL A 822 -1.01 13.87 4.03
N GLY A 823 -2.30 13.58 3.80
CA GLY A 823 -2.74 12.36 3.09
C GLY A 823 -2.07 11.05 3.52
N ASP A 824 -2.03 10.06 2.63
CA ASP A 824 -1.23 8.85 2.84
C ASP A 824 0.26 9.11 2.50
N PRO A 825 1.22 8.72 3.35
CA PRO A 825 2.65 8.91 3.09
C PRO A 825 3.19 8.04 1.95
N THR A 826 2.41 7.12 1.39
CA THR A 826 2.78 6.25 0.26
C THR A 826 2.33 6.88 -1.07
N PRO A 827 3.21 7.60 -1.79
CA PRO A 827 2.80 8.26 -3.02
C PRO A 827 2.55 7.26 -4.15
N LEU A 828 1.58 7.57 -4.99
CA LEU A 828 1.49 7.02 -6.33
C LEU A 828 2.58 7.67 -7.19
N LYS A 829 3.38 6.88 -7.89
CA LYS A 829 4.51 7.38 -8.67
C LYS A 829 4.23 7.23 -10.17
N LEU A 830 4.42 8.31 -10.91
CA LEU A 830 4.35 8.36 -12.36
C LEU A 830 5.76 8.52 -12.89
N ILE A 831 6.21 7.53 -13.65
CA ILE A 831 7.55 7.51 -14.24
C ILE A 831 7.39 7.86 -15.71
N PHE A 832 7.85 9.05 -16.08
CA PHE A 832 7.94 9.47 -17.48
C PHE A 832 9.26 8.98 -18.04
N HIS A 833 9.21 7.99 -18.92
CA HIS A 833 10.39 7.31 -19.47
C HIS A 833 10.69 7.74 -20.92
N ASP A 834 11.99 7.81 -21.24
CA ASP A 834 12.56 8.16 -22.55
C ASP A 834 11.95 9.39 -23.26
N ILE A 835 11.68 10.48 -22.52
CA ILE A 835 11.21 11.74 -23.13
C ILE A 835 12.26 12.31 -24.11
N ASN A 836 11.83 13.00 -25.18
CA ASN A 836 12.71 13.44 -26.28
C ASN A 836 13.75 14.52 -25.89
N ARG A 837 13.66 15.06 -24.66
CA ARG A 837 14.51 16.14 -24.14
C ARG A 837 14.98 15.83 -22.72
N SER A 838 15.93 16.61 -22.21
CA SER A 838 16.38 16.44 -20.83
C SER A 838 15.25 16.84 -19.88
N ALA A 839 15.00 16.06 -18.83
CA ALA A 839 14.07 16.38 -17.75
C ALA A 839 14.46 17.66 -16.99
N LEU A 840 15.72 18.07 -17.13
CA LEU A 840 16.25 19.32 -16.58
C LEU A 840 16.07 20.52 -17.52
N ASP A 841 15.65 20.31 -18.77
CA ASP A 841 15.43 21.40 -19.73
C ASP A 841 14.27 22.30 -19.28
N TYR A 842 14.44 23.61 -19.47
CA TYR A 842 13.46 24.62 -19.06
C TYR A 842 12.06 24.41 -19.67
N ASP A 843 11.99 24.03 -20.95
CA ASP A 843 10.72 23.74 -21.64
C ASP A 843 10.01 22.51 -21.05
N VAL A 844 10.76 21.49 -20.64
CA VAL A 844 10.21 20.28 -20.01
C VAL A 844 9.71 20.63 -18.61
N LYS A 845 10.49 21.39 -17.83
CA LYS A 845 10.08 21.89 -16.51
C LYS A 845 8.76 22.68 -16.56
N ILE A 846 8.56 23.53 -17.56
CA ILE A 846 7.29 24.25 -17.75
C ILE A 846 6.13 23.30 -18.05
N GLN A 847 6.33 22.32 -18.94
CA GLN A 847 5.29 21.34 -19.26
C GLN A 847 4.96 20.46 -18.05
N THR A 848 5.96 20.06 -17.26
CA THR A 848 5.78 19.33 -16.00
C THR A 848 4.98 20.16 -14.99
N GLU A 849 5.24 21.47 -14.86
CA GLU A 849 4.45 22.34 -13.99
C GLU A 849 3.00 22.46 -14.47
N ALA A 850 2.80 22.61 -15.78
CA ALA A 850 1.47 22.68 -16.36
C ALA A 850 0.67 21.38 -16.12
N LEU A 851 1.33 20.23 -16.17
CA LEU A 851 0.73 18.94 -15.80
C LEU A 851 0.41 18.89 -14.29
N CYS A 852 1.36 19.27 -13.43
CA CYS A 852 1.16 19.28 -11.97
C CYS A 852 -0.04 20.15 -11.56
N GLN A 853 -0.22 21.32 -12.17
CA GLN A 853 -1.35 22.21 -11.88
C GLN A 853 -2.70 21.62 -12.25
N GLU A 854 -2.79 20.82 -13.31
CA GLU A 854 -4.03 20.13 -13.70
C GLU A 854 -4.27 18.90 -12.82
N LEU A 855 -3.23 18.15 -12.48
CA LEU A 855 -3.32 16.99 -11.58
C LEU A 855 -3.76 17.40 -10.16
N LEU A 856 -3.27 18.53 -9.64
CA LEU A 856 -3.69 19.10 -8.34
C LEU A 856 -5.17 19.55 -8.31
N ARG A 857 -5.84 19.62 -9.46
CA ARG A 857 -7.29 19.91 -9.52
C ARG A 857 -8.14 18.65 -9.54
N LEU A 858 -7.53 17.47 -9.72
CA LEU A 858 -8.26 16.22 -9.63
C LEU A 858 -8.66 15.99 -8.17
N ASP A 859 -9.88 15.47 -7.98
CA ASP A 859 -10.33 15.04 -6.66
C ASP A 859 -9.34 14.01 -6.10
N HIS A 860 -9.10 14.07 -4.79
CA HIS A 860 -8.17 13.22 -4.03
C HIS A 860 -6.67 13.53 -4.12
N VAL A 861 -6.21 14.44 -4.99
CA VAL A 861 -4.77 14.80 -5.04
C VAL A 861 -4.45 15.90 -4.03
N CYS A 862 -3.72 15.56 -2.96
CA CYS A 862 -3.29 16.54 -1.94
C CYS A 862 -2.12 17.40 -2.44
N THR A 863 -1.07 16.74 -2.91
CA THR A 863 0.19 17.40 -3.27
C THR A 863 1.00 16.53 -4.24
N ILE A 864 1.92 17.17 -4.95
CA ILE A 864 2.74 16.54 -5.98
C ILE A 864 4.20 16.90 -5.76
N LYS A 865 5.07 15.89 -5.64
CA LYS A 865 6.52 16.08 -5.63
C LYS A 865 7.13 15.70 -6.99
N THR A 866 8.04 16.55 -7.48
CA THR A 866 8.75 16.32 -8.74
C THR A 866 9.99 17.23 -8.83
N THR A 867 10.68 17.24 -9.97
CA THR A 867 11.92 17.99 -10.22
C THR A 867 11.81 19.49 -9.91
N ILE A 868 10.66 20.09 -10.22
CA ILE A 868 10.32 21.50 -9.98
C ILE A 868 9.51 21.71 -8.70
N ARG A 869 9.04 20.63 -8.07
CA ARG A 869 8.28 20.67 -6.80
C ARG A 869 8.89 19.70 -5.80
N PRO A 870 10.20 19.78 -5.49
CA PRO A 870 10.85 18.75 -4.67
C PRO A 870 10.20 18.58 -3.28
N MET A 871 9.58 19.66 -2.77
CA MET A 871 8.87 19.67 -1.50
C MET A 871 7.34 19.73 -1.64
N GLY A 872 6.79 19.83 -2.85
CA GLY A 872 5.36 20.07 -3.11
C GLY A 872 5.00 21.50 -3.57
N ILE A 873 5.95 22.44 -3.50
CA ILE A 873 5.81 23.84 -3.95
C ILE A 873 6.62 24.07 -5.23
N PRO A 874 6.11 24.85 -6.21
CA PRO A 874 6.84 25.16 -7.43
C PRO A 874 8.11 25.99 -7.15
N MET A 875 9.24 25.47 -7.61
CA MET A 875 10.56 26.08 -7.56
C MET A 875 11.14 26.09 -8.97
N PHE A 876 11.18 27.27 -9.61
CA PHE A 876 11.62 27.39 -11.01
C PHE A 876 13.15 27.49 -11.18
N ASN A 877 13.88 27.91 -10.15
CA ASN A 877 15.34 27.97 -10.16
C ASN A 877 15.91 27.04 -9.08
N THR A 878 16.25 25.80 -9.46
CA THR A 878 16.78 24.77 -8.56
C THR A 878 18.24 24.41 -8.83
N THR A 879 18.86 25.03 -9.84
CA THR A 879 20.25 24.79 -10.25
C THR A 879 21.20 25.71 -9.49
N GLY A 880 22.20 25.15 -8.81
CA GLY A 880 23.21 25.89 -8.05
C GLY A 880 22.81 26.25 -6.61
N GLY A 881 21.65 25.80 -6.13
CA GLY A 881 21.12 26.11 -4.79
C GLY A 881 20.93 24.87 -3.89
N PRO A 882 20.54 25.05 -2.62
CA PRO A 882 20.46 23.98 -1.60
C PRO A 882 19.45 22.85 -1.91
N PHE A 883 18.63 23.01 -2.94
CA PHE A 883 17.61 22.05 -3.38
C PHE A 883 18.02 21.25 -4.63
N GLU A 884 19.22 21.47 -5.17
CA GLU A 884 19.73 20.79 -6.36
C GLU A 884 19.78 19.26 -6.17
N ASP A 885 20.26 18.80 -5.02
CA ASP A 885 20.30 17.38 -4.66
C ASP A 885 18.89 16.73 -4.65
N TYR A 886 17.88 17.47 -4.18
CA TYR A 886 16.49 17.02 -4.18
C TYR A 886 15.89 17.01 -5.60
N THR A 887 16.23 17.98 -6.46
CA THR A 887 15.78 17.95 -7.86
C THR A 887 16.40 16.77 -8.61
N HIS A 888 17.68 16.48 -8.36
CA HIS A 888 18.37 15.35 -8.99
C HIS A 888 17.84 13.99 -8.56
N SER A 889 17.27 13.83 -7.36
CA SER A 889 16.65 12.56 -6.95
C SER A 889 15.41 12.20 -7.76
N PHE A 890 14.74 13.17 -8.39
CA PHE A 890 13.60 12.93 -9.28
C PHE A 890 13.98 12.75 -10.75
N VAL A 891 15.27 12.83 -11.10
CA VAL A 891 15.77 12.66 -12.49
C VAL A 891 16.65 11.41 -12.60
N GLY A 892 16.37 10.55 -13.57
CA GLY A 892 17.14 9.34 -13.83
C GLY A 892 18.52 9.65 -14.41
N LYS A 893 19.47 8.73 -14.27
CA LYS A 893 20.87 8.84 -14.79
C LYS A 893 20.95 9.19 -16.27
N ASN A 894 19.92 8.86 -17.05
CA ASN A 894 19.83 9.14 -18.48
C ASN A 894 19.41 10.59 -18.79
N ASN A 895 19.05 11.39 -17.78
CA ASN A 895 18.43 12.71 -17.88
C ASN A 895 17.14 12.77 -18.73
N ARG A 896 16.63 11.65 -19.22
CA ARG A 896 15.44 11.55 -20.10
C ARG A 896 14.32 10.78 -19.41
N THR A 897 14.43 10.58 -18.11
CA THR A 897 13.44 9.93 -17.28
C THR A 897 13.30 10.71 -15.99
N PHE A 898 12.08 10.94 -15.54
CA PHE A 898 11.82 11.61 -14.27
C PHE A 898 10.60 11.04 -13.57
N ILE A 899 10.53 11.24 -12.26
CA ILE A 899 9.45 10.75 -11.40
C ILE A 899 8.58 11.91 -10.94
N LEU A 900 7.28 11.68 -10.94
CA LEU A 900 6.27 12.54 -10.32
C LEU A 900 5.54 11.72 -9.26
N GLU A 901 5.61 12.16 -8.01
CA GLU A 901 4.95 11.52 -6.87
C GLU A 901 3.65 12.26 -6.53
N LEU A 902 2.51 11.59 -6.64
CA LEU A 902 1.21 12.09 -6.20
C LEU A 902 0.89 11.53 -4.82
N TYR A 903 0.61 12.43 -3.89
CA TYR A 903 0.12 12.09 -2.56
C TYR A 903 -1.38 12.27 -2.53
N LEU A 904 -2.09 11.21 -2.14
CA LEU A 904 -3.55 11.18 -2.15
C LEU A 904 -4.12 11.47 -0.75
N ASP A 905 -5.29 12.11 -0.69
CA ASP A 905 -6.03 12.34 0.57
C ASP A 905 -6.65 11.06 1.15
N ALA A 906 -6.85 10.06 0.30
CA ALA A 906 -7.42 8.77 0.62
C ALA A 906 -6.34 7.69 0.68
N SER A 907 -6.52 6.76 1.62
CA SER A 907 -5.65 5.60 1.79
C SER A 907 -5.55 4.76 0.51
N PRO A 908 -4.41 4.12 0.19
CA PRO A 908 -4.25 3.23 -0.97
C PRO A 908 -5.19 2.02 -0.94
N PHE A 909 -5.76 1.72 0.23
CA PHE A 909 -6.72 0.64 0.45
C PHE A 909 -8.17 1.07 0.27
N ALA A 910 -8.44 2.37 0.10
CA ALA A 910 -9.77 2.91 -0.04
C ALA A 910 -10.32 2.70 -1.46
N LYS A 911 -11.62 2.41 -1.55
CA LYS A 911 -12.32 2.26 -2.83
C LYS A 911 -12.24 3.53 -3.70
N ALA A 912 -12.24 4.71 -3.09
CA ALA A 912 -12.07 5.97 -3.80
C ALA A 912 -10.70 6.05 -4.52
N THR A 913 -9.64 5.54 -3.89
CA THR A 913 -8.31 5.47 -4.50
C THR A 913 -8.27 4.48 -5.65
N GLU A 914 -8.96 3.35 -5.53
CA GLU A 914 -9.11 2.38 -6.63
C GLU A 914 -9.77 3.03 -7.85
N GLU A 915 -10.90 3.71 -7.66
CA GLU A 915 -11.64 4.41 -8.72
C GLU A 915 -10.79 5.53 -9.35
N PHE A 916 -10.01 6.25 -8.53
CA PHE A 916 -9.08 7.27 -8.99
C PHE A 916 -7.97 6.69 -9.88
N ILE A 917 -7.30 5.61 -9.42
CA ILE A 917 -6.21 4.96 -10.17
C ILE A 917 -6.72 4.40 -11.49
N GLN A 918 -7.91 3.80 -11.49
CA GLN A 918 -8.52 3.29 -12.72
C GLN A 918 -8.72 4.40 -13.77
N ALA A 919 -9.11 5.61 -13.35
CA ALA A 919 -9.34 6.74 -14.25
C ALA A 919 -8.06 7.54 -14.57
N LEU A 920 -6.99 7.36 -13.80
CA LEU A 920 -5.80 8.20 -13.87
C LEU A 920 -5.09 8.14 -15.23
N PRO A 921 -4.87 6.98 -15.88
CA PRO A 921 -4.22 6.94 -17.19
C PRO A 921 -4.95 7.74 -18.26
N GLU A 922 -6.28 7.60 -18.33
CA GLU A 922 -7.13 8.36 -19.26
C GLU A 922 -7.08 9.86 -18.95
N ASN A 923 -7.13 10.24 -17.67
CA ASN A 923 -7.04 11.64 -17.24
C ASN A 923 -5.68 12.26 -17.60
N VAL A 924 -4.58 11.55 -17.40
CA VAL A 924 -3.22 12.04 -17.72
C VAL A 924 -3.07 12.22 -19.23
N GLU A 925 -3.53 11.26 -20.03
CA GLU A 925 -3.51 11.34 -21.50
C GLU A 925 -4.35 12.53 -22.00
N GLU A 926 -5.59 12.71 -21.48
CA GLU A 926 -6.45 13.83 -21.84
C GLU A 926 -5.80 15.19 -21.48
N ILE A 927 -5.17 15.29 -20.30
CA ILE A 927 -4.48 16.52 -19.87
C ILE A 927 -3.30 16.82 -20.80
N MET A 928 -2.50 15.81 -21.16
CA MET A 928 -1.35 15.97 -22.06
C MET A 928 -1.79 16.46 -23.44
N GLU A 929 -2.87 15.91 -24.00
CA GLU A 929 -3.43 16.35 -25.28
C GLU A 929 -4.00 17.78 -25.19
N ARG A 930 -4.87 18.04 -24.20
CA ARG A 930 -5.57 19.32 -24.00
C ARG A 930 -4.60 20.48 -23.82
N ARG A 931 -3.49 20.27 -23.10
CA ARG A 931 -2.47 21.30 -22.83
C ARG A 931 -1.34 21.29 -23.86
N SER A 932 -1.40 20.41 -24.88
CA SER A 932 -0.38 20.28 -25.92
C SER A 932 1.03 20.07 -25.35
N LEU A 933 1.17 19.16 -24.37
CA LEU A 933 2.42 18.84 -23.68
C LEU A 933 3.32 17.93 -24.54
N THR A 934 3.74 18.45 -25.69
CA THR A 934 4.41 17.69 -26.76
C THR A 934 5.73 17.04 -26.38
N PHE A 935 6.47 17.56 -25.39
CA PHE A 935 7.73 16.95 -24.97
C PHE A 935 7.49 15.77 -24.03
N LEU A 936 6.47 15.86 -23.17
CA LEU A 936 6.07 14.78 -22.26
C LEU A 936 5.37 13.64 -23.01
N ALA A 937 4.50 13.98 -23.97
CA ALA A 937 3.74 13.01 -24.76
C ALA A 937 4.58 12.13 -25.71
N THR A 938 5.90 12.37 -25.81
CA THR A 938 6.81 11.51 -26.57
C THR A 938 7.33 10.30 -25.78
N GLY A 939 7.30 10.39 -24.45
CA GLY A 939 7.73 9.31 -23.56
C GLY A 939 6.57 8.41 -23.17
N GLU A 940 6.91 7.22 -22.66
CA GLU A 940 5.95 6.31 -22.03
C GLU A 940 5.77 6.69 -20.56
N VAL A 941 4.55 6.55 -20.03
CA VAL A 941 4.24 6.82 -18.63
C VAL A 941 3.94 5.50 -17.95
N TYR A 942 4.68 5.18 -16.90
CA TYR A 942 4.44 4.00 -16.06
C TYR A 942 3.92 4.43 -14.70
N TYR A 943 2.88 3.74 -14.21
CA TYR A 943 2.32 3.97 -12.88
C TYR A 943 2.88 2.92 -11.91
N THR A 944 3.35 3.38 -10.74
CA THR A 944 3.86 2.51 -9.69
C THR A 944 3.54 3.08 -8.30
N GLY A 945 3.97 2.39 -7.24
CA GLY A 945 3.61 2.65 -5.85
C GLY A 945 2.55 1.67 -5.34
N LEU A 946 2.44 1.59 -4.01
CA LEU A 946 1.61 0.59 -3.32
C LEU A 946 0.16 0.57 -3.83
N ALA A 947 -0.43 1.75 -4.01
CA ALA A 947 -1.81 1.88 -4.48
C ALA A 947 -2.02 1.24 -5.87
N GLN A 948 -1.08 1.44 -6.81
CA GLN A 948 -1.10 0.80 -8.13
C GLN A 948 -0.96 -0.72 -8.00
N THR A 949 -0.02 -1.18 -7.18
CA THR A 949 0.22 -2.61 -6.95
C THR A 949 -1.05 -3.32 -6.46
N LEU A 950 -1.78 -2.70 -5.53
CA LEU A 950 -3.03 -3.24 -4.98
C LEU A 950 -4.14 -3.27 -6.02
N TYR A 951 -4.29 -2.22 -6.82
CA TYR A 951 -5.24 -2.15 -7.92
C TYR A 951 -4.98 -3.25 -8.96
N GLU A 952 -3.72 -3.41 -9.39
CA GLU A 952 -3.35 -4.45 -10.36
C GLU A 952 -3.51 -5.86 -9.79
N THR A 953 -3.18 -6.07 -8.51
CA THR A 953 -3.40 -7.36 -7.81
C THR A 953 -4.87 -7.75 -7.85
N LYS A 954 -5.76 -6.79 -7.56
CA LYS A 954 -7.20 -6.99 -7.64
C LYS A 954 -7.63 -7.28 -9.08
N ASN A 955 -7.19 -6.49 -10.05
CA ASN A 955 -7.54 -6.69 -11.47
C ASN A 955 -7.07 -8.06 -12.00
N VAL A 956 -5.85 -8.51 -11.67
CA VAL A 956 -5.34 -9.85 -12.02
C VAL A 956 -6.21 -10.94 -11.39
N THR A 957 -6.64 -10.76 -10.15
CA THR A 957 -7.52 -11.70 -9.45
C THR A 957 -8.91 -11.74 -10.08
N ASP A 958 -9.51 -10.58 -10.35
CA ASP A 958 -10.82 -10.41 -11.00
C ASP A 958 -10.83 -11.08 -12.39
N ASN A 959 -9.74 -10.95 -13.15
CA ASN A 959 -9.56 -11.62 -14.44
C ASN A 959 -9.36 -13.14 -14.33
N ALA A 960 -8.98 -13.67 -13.17
CA ALA A 960 -8.86 -15.12 -12.95
C ALA A 960 -10.22 -15.81 -12.75
N TYR A 961 -11.20 -15.15 -12.13
CA TYR A 961 -12.55 -15.70 -11.89
C TYR A 961 -13.23 -16.26 -13.16
N PRO A 962 -13.34 -15.52 -14.28
CA PRO A 962 -14.01 -16.02 -15.49
C PRO A 962 -13.27 -17.17 -16.18
N VAL A 963 -12.00 -17.41 -15.84
CA VAL A 963 -11.20 -18.54 -16.36
C VAL A 963 -11.30 -19.75 -15.43
N VAL A 964 -11.02 -19.58 -14.14
CA VAL A 964 -10.94 -20.68 -13.17
C VAL A 964 -12.30 -21.33 -12.95
N ILE A 965 -13.36 -20.54 -12.72
CA ILE A 965 -14.68 -21.08 -12.34
C ILE A 965 -15.22 -22.03 -13.42
N PRO A 966 -15.29 -21.65 -14.72
CA PRO A 966 -15.78 -22.56 -15.75
C PRO A 966 -14.89 -23.79 -15.94
N VAL A 967 -13.57 -23.64 -15.84
CA VAL A 967 -12.63 -24.77 -15.96
C VAL A 967 -12.87 -25.80 -14.86
N VAL A 968 -13.00 -25.37 -13.60
CA VAL A 968 -13.30 -26.25 -12.48
C VAL A 968 -14.63 -26.95 -12.70
N ILE A 969 -15.70 -26.20 -13.01
CA ILE A 969 -17.05 -26.76 -13.20
C ILE A 969 -17.06 -27.79 -14.33
N VAL A 970 -16.50 -27.44 -15.49
CA VAL A 970 -16.47 -28.34 -16.66
C VAL A 970 -15.57 -29.54 -16.40
N GLY A 971 -14.37 -29.33 -15.84
CA GLY A 971 -13.43 -30.39 -15.53
C GLY A 971 -14.01 -31.41 -14.55
N VAL A 972 -14.55 -30.92 -13.42
CA VAL A 972 -15.24 -31.74 -12.43
C VAL A 972 -16.43 -32.47 -13.07
N TYR A 973 -17.28 -31.75 -13.81
CA TYR A 973 -18.44 -32.33 -14.48
C TYR A 973 -18.03 -33.49 -15.38
N LEU A 974 -16.97 -33.34 -16.17
CA LEU A 974 -16.47 -34.39 -17.05
C LEU A 974 -16.04 -35.63 -16.27
N VAL A 975 -15.23 -35.46 -15.21
CA VAL A 975 -14.79 -36.60 -14.38
C VAL A 975 -15.98 -37.34 -13.79
N LEU A 976 -16.93 -36.62 -13.18
CA LEU A 976 -18.13 -37.21 -12.57
C LEU A 976 -19.08 -37.83 -13.61
N PHE A 977 -19.19 -37.23 -14.79
CA PHE A 977 -20.00 -37.72 -15.89
C PHE A 977 -19.51 -39.10 -16.34
N PHE A 978 -18.20 -39.28 -16.51
CA PHE A 978 -17.63 -40.60 -16.85
C PHE A 978 -17.74 -41.60 -15.70
N LEU A 979 -17.60 -41.14 -14.46
CA LEU A 979 -17.71 -41.98 -13.27
C LEU A 979 -19.12 -42.58 -13.10
N PHE A 980 -20.13 -41.71 -13.00
CA PHE A 980 -21.52 -42.11 -12.76
C PHE A 980 -22.23 -42.57 -14.02
N GLY A 981 -21.82 -42.07 -15.19
CA GLY A 981 -22.49 -42.32 -16.47
C GLY A 981 -23.90 -41.71 -16.51
N SER A 982 -24.11 -40.58 -15.84
CA SER A 982 -25.39 -39.86 -15.75
C SER A 982 -25.19 -38.38 -16.09
N TYR A 983 -26.16 -37.76 -16.75
CA TYR A 983 -26.11 -36.34 -17.09
C TYR A 983 -26.39 -35.43 -15.88
N PHE A 984 -27.41 -35.77 -15.08
CA PHE A 984 -27.93 -34.84 -14.05
C PHE A 984 -27.25 -35.02 -12.69
N THR A 985 -26.74 -36.22 -12.39
CA THR A 985 -26.08 -36.48 -11.10
C THR A 985 -24.85 -35.60 -10.90
N PRO A 986 -23.92 -35.45 -11.88
CA PRO A 986 -22.82 -34.50 -11.77
C PRO A 986 -23.26 -33.05 -11.55
N ILE A 987 -24.25 -32.57 -12.32
CA ILE A 987 -24.74 -31.18 -12.20
C ILE A 987 -25.26 -30.90 -10.80
N ARG A 988 -26.08 -31.83 -10.27
CA ARG A 988 -26.59 -31.72 -8.90
C ARG A 988 -25.46 -31.61 -7.88
N LEU A 989 -24.43 -32.45 -8.00
CA LEU A 989 -23.29 -32.47 -7.06
C LEU A 989 -22.54 -31.13 -7.05
N ILE A 990 -22.31 -30.57 -8.24
CA ILE A 990 -21.70 -29.24 -8.38
C ILE A 990 -22.57 -28.17 -7.69
N ILE A 991 -23.89 -28.20 -7.88
CA ILE A 991 -24.82 -27.24 -7.27
C ILE A 991 -24.83 -27.35 -5.74
N THR A 992 -24.82 -28.57 -5.19
CA THR A 992 -24.83 -28.76 -3.72
C THR A 992 -23.54 -28.29 -3.06
N ILE A 993 -22.39 -28.44 -3.74
CA ILE A 993 -21.12 -27.89 -3.24
C ILE A 993 -21.08 -26.38 -3.38
N ALA A 994 -21.52 -25.82 -4.52
CA ALA A 994 -21.62 -24.37 -4.71
C ALA A 994 -22.53 -23.72 -3.65
N MET A 995 -23.59 -24.41 -3.23
CA MET A 995 -24.44 -24.01 -2.12
C MET A 995 -23.69 -23.98 -0.77
N SER A 996 -22.82 -24.96 -0.51
CA SER A 996 -21.94 -24.95 0.68
C SER A 996 -20.99 -23.73 0.68
N ILE A 997 -20.39 -23.47 -0.48
CA ILE A 997 -19.46 -22.35 -0.67
C ILE A 997 -20.19 -21.03 -0.45
N ALA A 998 -21.35 -20.83 -1.06
CA ALA A 998 -22.16 -19.61 -0.89
C ALA A 998 -22.57 -19.40 0.58
N PHE A 999 -23.00 -20.45 1.26
CA PHE A 999 -23.32 -20.39 2.69
C PHE A 999 -22.11 -19.96 3.52
N THR A 1000 -20.94 -20.54 3.22
CA THR A 1000 -19.68 -20.26 3.93
C THR A 1000 -19.21 -18.82 3.69
N LEU A 1001 -19.26 -18.33 2.45
CA LEU A 1001 -18.89 -16.94 2.13
C LEU A 1001 -19.80 -15.94 2.83
N GLY A 1002 -21.12 -16.17 2.85
CA GLY A 1002 -22.04 -15.32 3.59
C GLY A 1002 -21.78 -15.33 5.10
N LEU A 1003 -21.45 -16.50 5.68
CA LEU A 1003 -21.08 -16.58 7.09
C LEU A 1003 -19.76 -15.88 7.37
N LEU A 1004 -18.80 -15.98 6.46
CA LEU A 1004 -17.50 -15.32 6.57
C LEU A 1004 -17.66 -13.79 6.62
N GLN A 1005 -18.51 -13.23 5.76
CA GLN A 1005 -18.83 -11.80 5.80
C GLN A 1005 -19.49 -11.39 7.13
N LEU A 1006 -20.41 -12.20 7.66
CA LEU A 1006 -21.04 -11.93 8.96
C LEU A 1006 -20.04 -11.95 10.13
N VAL A 1007 -19.09 -12.89 10.11
CA VAL A 1007 -18.14 -13.09 11.21
C VAL A 1007 -16.99 -12.08 11.15
N PHE A 1008 -16.29 -11.98 10.02
CA PHE A 1008 -15.06 -11.19 9.92
C PHE A 1008 -15.35 -9.72 9.59
N SER A 1009 -16.07 -9.47 8.49
CA SER A 1009 -16.37 -8.10 8.05
C SER A 1009 -17.32 -7.38 9.01
N ILE A 1010 -18.48 -7.98 9.32
CA ILE A 1010 -19.47 -7.34 10.19
C ILE A 1010 -19.13 -7.54 11.69
N GLY A 1011 -18.66 -8.72 12.07
CA GLY A 1011 -18.42 -9.07 13.47
C GLY A 1011 -17.11 -8.52 14.04
N PHE A 1012 -15.99 -8.72 13.34
CA PHE A 1012 -14.66 -8.29 13.78
C PHE A 1012 -14.19 -6.98 13.14
N GLY A 1013 -14.89 -6.46 12.13
CA GLY A 1013 -14.45 -5.27 11.37
C GLY A 1013 -13.20 -5.52 10.52
N VAL A 1014 -12.92 -6.78 10.20
CA VAL A 1014 -11.77 -7.20 9.40
C VAL A 1014 -12.24 -7.43 7.96
N PRO A 1015 -11.60 -6.80 6.96
CA PRO A 1015 -11.99 -6.99 5.59
C PRO A 1015 -11.61 -8.39 5.10
N ILE A 1016 -12.30 -8.87 4.06
CA ILE A 1016 -12.17 -10.25 3.59
C ILE A 1016 -10.98 -10.39 2.65
N PHE A 1017 -10.16 -11.40 2.87
CA PHE A 1017 -9.02 -11.72 2.03
C PHE A 1017 -9.42 -11.99 0.57
N TRP A 1018 -8.90 -11.20 -0.38
CA TRP A 1018 -9.30 -11.22 -1.79
C TRP A 1018 -9.15 -12.55 -2.52
N LEU A 1019 -8.13 -13.34 -2.15
CA LEU A 1019 -7.87 -14.62 -2.79
C LEU A 1019 -8.77 -15.74 -2.24
N LEU A 1020 -9.34 -15.54 -1.04
CA LEU A 1020 -10.08 -16.56 -0.33
C LEU A 1020 -11.29 -17.11 -1.09
N PRO A 1021 -12.17 -16.31 -1.73
CA PRO A 1021 -13.35 -16.86 -2.38
C PRO A 1021 -13.00 -17.75 -3.57
N LEU A 1022 -11.99 -17.35 -4.35
CA LEU A 1022 -11.48 -18.13 -5.47
C LEU A 1022 -10.81 -19.43 -5.02
N MET A 1023 -10.00 -19.38 -3.95
CA MET A 1023 -9.41 -20.56 -3.33
C MET A 1023 -10.48 -21.49 -2.77
N LEU A 1024 -11.42 -20.96 -1.98
CA LEU A 1024 -12.51 -21.70 -1.37
C LEU A 1024 -13.33 -22.44 -2.43
N PHE A 1025 -13.67 -21.75 -3.51
CA PHE A 1025 -14.37 -22.34 -4.64
C PHE A 1025 -13.57 -23.49 -5.27
N SER A 1026 -12.32 -23.23 -5.66
CA SER A 1026 -11.51 -24.21 -6.39
C SER A 1026 -11.17 -25.44 -5.53
N ILE A 1027 -10.83 -25.20 -4.26
CA ILE A 1027 -10.41 -26.26 -3.34
C ILE A 1027 -11.59 -27.12 -2.90
N LEU A 1028 -12.73 -26.52 -2.53
CA LEU A 1028 -13.91 -27.30 -2.15
C LEU A 1028 -14.60 -27.97 -3.33
N MET A 1029 -14.55 -27.39 -4.52
CA MET A 1029 -15.01 -28.10 -5.72
C MET A 1029 -14.17 -29.34 -6.00
N GLY A 1030 -12.88 -29.32 -5.64
CA GLY A 1030 -12.02 -30.50 -5.66
C GLY A 1030 -12.35 -31.49 -4.54
N LEU A 1031 -12.17 -31.08 -3.28
CA LEU A 1031 -12.27 -31.91 -2.07
C LEU A 1031 -13.70 -32.34 -1.74
N GLY A 1032 -14.67 -31.45 -1.96
CA GLY A 1032 -16.07 -31.64 -1.62
C GLY A 1032 -16.76 -32.70 -2.47
N LEU A 1033 -16.13 -33.28 -3.48
CA LEU A 1033 -16.75 -34.36 -4.27
C LEU A 1033 -16.55 -35.74 -3.67
N ASP A 1034 -15.51 -35.90 -2.87
CA ASP A 1034 -15.00 -37.21 -2.46
C ASP A 1034 -16.08 -38.02 -1.73
N TYR A 1035 -16.71 -37.44 -0.70
CA TYR A 1035 -17.69 -38.20 0.09
C TYR A 1035 -18.99 -38.53 -0.68
N ASP A 1036 -19.29 -37.87 -1.80
CA ASP A 1036 -20.50 -38.04 -2.62
C ASP A 1036 -20.27 -39.13 -3.62
N ILE A 1037 -19.04 -39.21 -4.16
CA ILE A 1037 -18.61 -40.39 -4.90
C ILE A 1037 -18.85 -41.63 -4.03
N PHE A 1038 -18.47 -41.60 -2.75
CA PHE A 1038 -18.72 -42.72 -1.84
C PHE A 1038 -20.21 -42.97 -1.56
N LEU A 1039 -20.99 -41.93 -1.23
CA LEU A 1039 -22.42 -42.09 -0.95
C LEU A 1039 -23.19 -42.58 -2.19
N VAL A 1040 -23.03 -41.91 -3.33
CA VAL A 1040 -23.76 -42.20 -4.57
C VAL A 1040 -23.35 -43.54 -5.17
N THR A 1041 -22.07 -43.92 -5.12
CA THR A 1041 -21.65 -45.26 -5.56
C THR A 1041 -22.28 -46.35 -4.70
N ARG A 1042 -22.41 -46.14 -3.39
CA ARG A 1042 -23.07 -47.10 -2.50
C ARG A 1042 -24.58 -47.16 -2.73
N ILE A 1043 -25.24 -46.02 -2.94
CA ILE A 1043 -26.66 -45.95 -3.33
C ILE A 1043 -26.86 -46.73 -4.64
N LYS A 1044 -25.99 -46.50 -5.62
CA LYS A 1044 -26.04 -47.20 -6.91
C LYS A 1044 -25.84 -48.71 -6.76
N GLU A 1045 -24.91 -49.14 -5.90
CA GLU A 1045 -24.69 -50.57 -5.61
C GLU A 1045 -25.96 -51.24 -5.08
N TYR A 1046 -26.69 -50.59 -4.17
CA TYR A 1046 -27.96 -51.12 -3.64
C TYR A 1046 -29.09 -51.08 -4.66
N TYR A 1047 -29.16 -50.02 -5.48
CA TYR A 1047 -30.12 -49.91 -6.57
C TYR A 1047 -29.90 -51.00 -7.64
N ASP A 1048 -28.66 -51.24 -8.04
CA ASP A 1048 -28.29 -52.29 -9.01
C ASP A 1048 -28.56 -53.71 -8.47
N LYS A 1049 -28.60 -53.90 -7.14
CA LYS A 1049 -29.06 -55.15 -6.48
C LYS A 1049 -30.57 -55.33 -6.48
N GLY A 1050 -31.34 -54.40 -7.03
CA GLY A 1050 -32.80 -54.50 -7.20
C GLY A 1050 -33.62 -53.80 -6.11
N LEU A 1051 -32.99 -53.04 -5.19
CA LEU A 1051 -33.73 -52.22 -4.21
C LEU A 1051 -34.39 -51.01 -4.89
N SER A 1052 -35.53 -50.57 -4.35
CA SER A 1052 -36.15 -49.32 -4.80
C SER A 1052 -35.26 -48.12 -4.49
N ASN A 1053 -35.39 -47.02 -5.25
CA ASN A 1053 -34.51 -45.84 -5.09
C ASN A 1053 -34.50 -45.30 -3.65
N LYS A 1054 -35.66 -45.26 -2.98
CA LYS A 1054 -35.77 -44.83 -1.57
C LYS A 1054 -35.07 -45.79 -0.60
N GLN A 1055 -35.27 -47.10 -0.76
CA GLN A 1055 -34.64 -48.11 0.09
C GLN A 1055 -33.13 -48.15 -0.12
N ALA A 1056 -32.67 -48.02 -1.37
CA ALA A 1056 -31.24 -47.96 -1.70
C ALA A 1056 -30.56 -46.75 -1.02
N ILE A 1057 -31.22 -45.59 -1.02
CA ILE A 1057 -30.75 -44.39 -0.30
C ILE A 1057 -30.67 -44.63 1.21
N ALA A 1058 -31.72 -45.20 1.81
CA ALA A 1058 -31.75 -45.44 3.26
C ALA A 1058 -30.69 -46.45 3.73
N HIS A 1059 -30.51 -47.55 3.01
CA HIS A 1059 -29.47 -48.53 3.33
C HIS A 1059 -28.05 -48.01 3.10
N ALA A 1060 -27.84 -47.20 2.07
CA ALA A 1060 -26.53 -46.57 1.84
C ALA A 1060 -26.16 -45.62 2.98
N LEU A 1061 -27.11 -44.76 3.41
CA LEU A 1061 -26.91 -43.81 4.51
C LEU A 1061 -26.52 -44.50 5.82
N ASP A 1062 -27.23 -45.57 6.20
CA ASP A 1062 -26.97 -46.27 7.46
C ASP A 1062 -25.52 -46.77 7.59
N HIS A 1063 -24.91 -47.19 6.48
CA HIS A 1063 -23.56 -47.75 6.49
C HIS A 1063 -22.45 -46.73 6.18
N THR A 1064 -22.77 -45.62 5.50
CA THR A 1064 -21.76 -44.65 5.03
C THR A 1064 -21.75 -43.36 5.82
N ALA A 1065 -22.87 -42.93 6.41
CA ALA A 1065 -22.98 -41.64 7.08
C ALA A 1065 -21.94 -41.44 8.19
N THR A 1066 -21.70 -42.46 9.02
CA THR A 1066 -20.72 -42.37 10.12
C THR A 1066 -19.28 -42.27 9.61
N ILE A 1067 -18.97 -42.96 8.50
CA ILE A 1067 -17.63 -42.90 7.90
C ILE A 1067 -17.41 -41.51 7.32
N ILE A 1068 -18.38 -41.00 6.56
CA ILE A 1068 -18.35 -39.67 5.95
C ILE A 1068 -18.17 -38.58 7.01
N THR A 1069 -18.94 -38.61 8.10
CA THR A 1069 -18.79 -37.61 9.19
C THR A 1069 -17.45 -37.71 9.88
N SER A 1070 -16.90 -38.92 10.05
CA SER A 1070 -15.61 -39.11 10.69
C SER A 1070 -14.48 -38.52 9.83
N CYS A 1071 -14.52 -38.77 8.53
CA CYS A 1071 -13.59 -38.17 7.56
C CYS A 1071 -13.72 -36.64 7.55
N GLY A 1072 -14.95 -36.13 7.45
CA GLY A 1072 -15.21 -34.68 7.50
C GLY A 1072 -14.70 -34.00 8.77
N ILE A 1073 -14.81 -34.65 9.94
CA ILE A 1073 -14.27 -34.13 11.20
C ILE A 1073 -12.73 -34.09 11.17
N VAL A 1074 -12.07 -35.11 10.63
CA VAL A 1074 -10.60 -35.13 10.48
C VAL A 1074 -10.15 -33.99 9.57
N MET A 1075 -10.79 -33.83 8.41
CA MET A 1075 -10.43 -32.80 7.44
C MET A 1075 -10.74 -31.39 7.96
N ALA A 1076 -11.91 -31.18 8.58
CA ALA A 1076 -12.27 -29.90 9.19
C ALA A 1076 -11.30 -29.51 10.31
N ALA A 1077 -10.84 -30.48 11.09
CA ALA A 1077 -9.87 -30.24 12.14
C ALA A 1077 -8.49 -29.89 11.59
N ALA A 1078 -8.05 -30.54 10.51
CA ALA A 1078 -6.80 -30.18 9.84
C ALA A 1078 -6.82 -28.72 9.36
N TYR A 1079 -7.92 -28.23 8.76
CA TYR A 1079 -8.03 -26.82 8.39
C TYR A 1079 -8.21 -25.88 9.58
N SER A 1080 -8.81 -26.34 10.68
CA SER A 1080 -9.05 -25.50 11.87
C SER A 1080 -7.75 -25.09 12.58
N SER A 1081 -6.65 -25.82 12.36
CA SER A 1081 -5.34 -25.45 12.92
C SER A 1081 -4.84 -24.10 12.40
N LEU A 1082 -5.23 -23.70 11.17
CA LEU A 1082 -4.90 -22.40 10.58
C LEU A 1082 -5.49 -21.24 11.40
N MET A 1083 -6.60 -21.48 12.11
CA MET A 1083 -7.24 -20.47 12.98
C MET A 1083 -6.40 -20.07 14.19
N ILE A 1084 -5.32 -20.80 14.50
CA ILE A 1084 -4.43 -20.50 15.62
C ILE A 1084 -3.45 -19.38 15.26
N SER A 1085 -3.21 -19.13 13.97
CA SER A 1085 -2.38 -18.03 13.47
C SER A 1085 -2.75 -16.70 14.11
N LYS A 1086 -1.80 -15.79 14.28
CA LYS A 1086 -2.10 -14.40 14.65
C LYS A 1086 -2.56 -13.58 13.44
N LEU A 1087 -2.23 -14.01 12.22
CA LEU A 1087 -2.58 -13.33 10.98
C LEU A 1087 -4.05 -13.57 10.62
N TRP A 1088 -4.81 -12.49 10.38
CA TRP A 1088 -6.26 -12.60 10.11
C TRP A 1088 -6.57 -13.39 8.85
N HIS A 1089 -5.82 -13.21 7.76
CA HIS A 1089 -6.05 -13.93 6.50
C HIS A 1089 -5.91 -15.46 6.66
N LEU A 1090 -4.95 -15.95 7.46
CA LEU A 1090 -4.83 -17.38 7.77
C LEU A 1090 -6.00 -17.90 8.61
N ARG A 1091 -6.50 -17.08 9.55
CA ARG A 1091 -7.70 -17.42 10.33
C ARG A 1091 -8.95 -17.52 9.45
N GLU A 1092 -9.11 -16.60 8.50
CA GLU A 1092 -10.20 -16.61 7.54
C GLU A 1092 -10.17 -17.87 6.67
N VAL A 1093 -9.00 -18.20 6.12
CA VAL A 1093 -8.78 -19.44 5.35
C VAL A 1093 -9.19 -20.66 6.19
N GLY A 1094 -8.65 -20.78 7.41
CA GLY A 1094 -8.98 -21.88 8.33
C GLY A 1094 -10.47 -21.97 8.63
N PHE A 1095 -11.09 -20.86 9.02
CA PHE A 1095 -12.51 -20.80 9.33
C PHE A 1095 -13.39 -21.19 8.14
N ALA A 1096 -13.12 -20.62 6.97
CA ALA A 1096 -13.90 -20.87 5.75
C ALA A 1096 -13.88 -22.36 5.40
N PHE A 1097 -12.70 -22.96 5.32
CA PHE A 1097 -12.60 -24.38 5.00
C PHE A 1097 -13.22 -25.26 6.08
N THR A 1098 -12.95 -25.01 7.37
CA THR A 1098 -13.55 -25.78 8.46
C THR A 1098 -15.08 -25.75 8.43
N VAL A 1099 -15.69 -24.56 8.29
CA VAL A 1099 -17.15 -24.43 8.22
C VAL A 1099 -17.70 -25.15 7.00
N ALA A 1100 -17.12 -24.91 5.83
CA ALA A 1100 -17.61 -25.51 4.60
C ALA A 1100 -17.53 -27.03 4.62
N ILE A 1101 -16.45 -27.59 5.17
CA ILE A 1101 -16.25 -29.04 5.29
C ILE A 1101 -17.23 -29.65 6.29
N ILE A 1102 -17.44 -29.01 7.45
CA ILE A 1102 -18.40 -29.49 8.44
C ILE A 1102 -19.81 -29.45 7.87
N LEU A 1103 -20.19 -28.34 7.24
CA LEU A 1103 -21.50 -28.16 6.61
C LEU A 1103 -21.72 -29.22 5.53
N ASP A 1104 -20.70 -29.45 4.71
CA ASP A 1104 -20.77 -30.41 3.62
C ASP A 1104 -20.87 -31.86 4.13
N ALA A 1105 -19.97 -32.27 5.02
CA ALA A 1105 -19.91 -33.64 5.55
C ALA A 1105 -21.11 -34.02 6.43
N THR A 1106 -21.81 -33.03 7.01
CA THR A 1106 -22.96 -33.27 7.90
C THR A 1106 -24.28 -32.95 7.22
N ILE A 1107 -24.59 -31.67 6.98
CA ILE A 1107 -25.92 -31.23 6.54
C ILE A 1107 -26.10 -31.54 5.05
N ILE A 1108 -25.14 -31.18 4.21
CA ILE A 1108 -25.33 -31.33 2.76
C ILE A 1108 -25.38 -32.80 2.39
N ARG A 1109 -24.41 -33.60 2.83
CA ARG A 1109 -24.29 -34.97 2.35
C ARG A 1109 -25.22 -35.97 3.02
N ILE A 1110 -25.54 -35.80 4.29
CA ILE A 1110 -26.46 -36.72 5.00
C ILE A 1110 -27.92 -36.32 4.76
N VAL A 1111 -28.22 -35.03 4.61
CA VAL A 1111 -29.61 -34.54 4.56
C VAL A 1111 -30.01 -34.07 3.17
N ILE A 1112 -29.29 -33.09 2.60
CA ILE A 1112 -29.71 -32.40 1.37
C ILE A 1112 -29.54 -33.29 0.14
N VAL A 1113 -28.40 -33.97 -0.01
CA VAL A 1113 -28.12 -34.83 -1.17
C VAL A 1113 -29.15 -35.97 -1.28
N PRO A 1114 -29.43 -36.74 -0.22
CA PRO A 1114 -30.49 -37.77 -0.27
C PRO A 1114 -31.88 -37.20 -0.55
N ALA A 1115 -32.23 -36.03 0.02
CA ALA A 1115 -33.52 -35.38 -0.23
C ALA A 1115 -33.70 -35.05 -1.73
N ILE A 1116 -32.68 -34.46 -2.36
CA ILE A 1116 -32.70 -34.14 -3.79
C ILE A 1116 -32.71 -35.42 -4.64
N MET A 1117 -31.95 -36.45 -4.25
CA MET A 1117 -31.95 -37.74 -4.96
C MET A 1117 -33.33 -38.40 -4.97
N VAL A 1118 -34.09 -38.29 -3.89
CA VAL A 1118 -35.46 -38.80 -3.84
C VAL A 1118 -36.35 -38.04 -4.83
N LEU A 1119 -36.22 -36.72 -4.93
CA LEU A 1119 -36.99 -35.90 -5.87
C LEU A 1119 -36.65 -36.17 -7.34
N MET A 1120 -35.37 -36.44 -7.63
CA MET A 1120 -34.91 -36.71 -9.00
C MET A 1120 -35.34 -38.08 -9.55
N GLU A 1121 -35.73 -39.03 -8.68
CA GLU A 1121 -36.11 -40.40 -9.03
C GLU A 1121 -35.27 -41.02 -10.18
N LYS A 1122 -35.86 -41.16 -11.38
CA LYS A 1122 -35.24 -41.76 -12.56
C LYS A 1122 -34.13 -40.90 -13.14
N LEU A 1123 -34.20 -39.57 -13.01
CA LEU A 1123 -33.23 -38.62 -13.56
C LEU A 1123 -31.81 -38.84 -13.02
N ASN A 1124 -31.68 -39.38 -11.81
CA ASN A 1124 -30.39 -39.74 -11.21
C ASN A 1124 -29.57 -40.71 -12.08
N TRP A 1125 -30.26 -41.54 -12.88
CA TRP A 1125 -29.64 -42.68 -13.56
C TRP A 1125 -29.70 -42.57 -15.10
N ILE A 1126 -30.16 -41.43 -15.63
CA ILE A 1126 -30.24 -41.21 -17.08
C ILE A 1126 -28.88 -40.80 -17.64
N GLY A 1127 -28.39 -41.57 -18.62
CA GLY A 1127 -27.12 -41.31 -19.28
C GLY A 1127 -27.02 -41.90 -20.68
N PRO A 1128 -25.88 -41.67 -21.37
CA PRO A 1128 -25.68 -42.16 -22.72
C PRO A 1128 -25.74 -43.68 -22.80
N LYS A 1129 -26.46 -44.22 -23.79
CA LYS A 1129 -26.65 -45.67 -23.97
C LYS A 1129 -25.32 -46.44 -24.07
N TRP A 1130 -24.25 -45.84 -24.60
CA TRP A 1130 -22.95 -46.49 -24.76
C TRP A 1130 -22.20 -46.70 -23.44
N LEU A 1131 -22.32 -45.76 -22.49
CA LEU A 1131 -21.81 -45.91 -21.11
C LEU A 1131 -22.64 -46.92 -20.31
N MET A 1132 -23.95 -46.90 -20.50
CA MET A 1132 -24.90 -47.79 -19.80
C MET A 1132 -24.81 -49.26 -20.30
N LYS A 1133 -24.66 -49.48 -21.62
CA LYS A 1133 -24.68 -50.80 -22.25
C LYS A 1133 -23.45 -51.65 -21.91
N LYS A 1134 -22.25 -51.06 -21.83
CA LYS A 1134 -21.04 -51.76 -21.36
C LYS A 1134 -21.17 -52.27 -19.91
N ARG A 1135 -21.94 -51.57 -19.06
CA ARG A 1135 -22.19 -51.97 -17.67
C ARG A 1135 -23.31 -53.00 -17.53
N HIS A 1136 -24.42 -52.85 -18.25
CA HIS A 1136 -25.51 -53.85 -18.26
C HIS A 1136 -25.07 -55.20 -18.85
N GLN A 1137 -24.22 -55.20 -19.89
CA GLN A 1137 -23.65 -56.44 -20.42
C GLN A 1137 -22.76 -57.15 -19.38
N LYS A 1138 -21.97 -56.41 -18.59
CA LYS A 1138 -21.18 -56.98 -17.49
C LYS A 1138 -22.01 -57.61 -16.38
N LEU A 1139 -23.17 -57.03 -16.04
CA LEU A 1139 -24.08 -57.58 -15.02
C LEU A 1139 -24.84 -58.80 -15.54
N GLN A 1140 -25.37 -58.73 -16.76
CA GLN A 1140 -26.06 -59.86 -17.41
C GLN A 1140 -25.14 -61.05 -17.68
N GLU A 1141 -23.86 -60.82 -18.02
CA GLU A 1141 -22.87 -61.89 -18.12
C GLU A 1141 -22.48 -62.47 -16.76
N LYS A 1142 -22.58 -61.70 -15.66
CA LYS A 1142 -22.34 -62.17 -14.30
C LYS A 1142 -23.48 -63.06 -13.79
N ASP A 1143 -24.71 -62.69 -14.10
CA ASP A 1143 -25.91 -63.46 -13.73
C ASP A 1143 -26.05 -64.72 -14.60
N LYS A 1144 -25.78 -64.63 -15.91
CA LYS A 1144 -25.73 -65.81 -16.81
C LYS A 1144 -24.55 -66.77 -16.55
N LYS A 1145 -23.55 -66.35 -15.78
CA LYS A 1145 -22.43 -67.21 -15.32
C LYS A 1145 -22.68 -67.79 -13.92
N LYS A 1146 -23.70 -67.30 -13.20
CA LYS A 1146 -24.14 -67.80 -11.89
C LYS A 1146 -25.31 -68.78 -11.98
N GLU A 1147 -26.20 -68.60 -12.97
CA GLU A 1147 -27.08 -69.65 -13.50
C GLU A 1147 -26.27 -70.71 -14.26
#